data_AF-A0A6J2VFK2-F1
#
_entry.id   AF-A0A6J2VFK2-F1
#
_cell.length_a   1.000
_cell.length_b   1.000
_cell.length_c   1.000
_cell.angle_alpha   90.00
_cell.angle_beta   90.00
_cell.angle_gamma   90.00
#
_symmetry.space_group_name_H-M   'P 1'
#
loop_
_entity.id
_entity.type
_entity.pdbx_description
1 polymer ?
#
loop_
_entity_poly.entity_id
_entity_poly.type
_entity_poly.pdbx_seq_one_letter_code
_entity_poly.pdbx_strand_id
1 'polypeptide(L)'
;MAGYRTSTAVVVILCHVLVLNASFQSALVLNMANILRNNYCFPENLIGMQEAIQQAISSGEILHISDRKTLAAVLTAGVQGALNDPRLTVSYEPNYVPITQPALSSLPTDQLIRLIRNSVKLEVMDNNIGYLRIDRIIGKETAAKLGRLLHDNIWNKVVHTSSMIFDLRFSTAGELSGVPYIISYFSEPHPPLLIDMIYDRPTNTTKELWTMPTLLGDRYGKRKDLIILTSKRTMGAAEAVAYILKHMNRAIIVGERSAGGSVKVEKLKIGDSDFYITVPVAKSVNPVTGQSWEVSGVLPSVSVNPKEAVLKAKTLLAVRRTIPKAVKSISDIIKRFYSFREKVPILLKHLVTTDFFTVISEEDLAAKLNYELQSISEDPRLIITATKQPPVIIRDGPEPHLTSDEQPYPVDKVFKVHLLTGNTGYLRFDKFPEASVLLRLESHITRKVWEPIKDTENLVIDLRYNTGGSSDALPVLLSYLYDTSLSIHLFTIYNSIQNTTTELHTLSSIQGPSYGSRRGVYVLTSYDTAAAGEEFAYLIQSLHRGTVIGEITSGTLLHSRSFHVEDTDIVITVPVINFIDNNGECWLGGGVVPDAIVLAEDSIEQAHEIIEFHKNIQHLVQIVGELLEKHYAIPEIAAKISQVLYLKWTDGLYRSVVDYESLASQLTVDLQETSNDHRLHVFYCETEPESLNEIPKIPSPDEVSHIIDAVFKTDVLPGNVGYLRLNMMPDIEVMQAISQQFIKLVWNKLLNSDVLVIDMRFNTGGYSTAIPLLCTYFFDAEPLRHLYTVFDHSTSTKTEVKTLSHILGQRYDSRKDLYILTSHMTGSAAEVFTRTMKDLKRATVIGEPTIGGSLSSGIYQIENSILYASIPNQVIMSPVTGKVWSLSGVEPHVVAQATDALNVTQRIIAARRQKKDSGS
;
A
#
# COMPACT_ATOMS: atom_id res chain seq x y z
N MET A 1 -75.11 51.34 43.67
CA MET A 1 -75.58 51.49 42.28
C MET A 1 -74.72 52.54 41.59
N ALA A 2 -74.41 52.32 40.30
CA ALA A 2 -73.32 52.87 39.47
C ALA A 2 -71.94 52.24 39.82
N GLY A 3 -71.26 51.42 39.01
CA GLY A 3 -71.40 51.12 37.58
C GLY A 3 -70.20 51.66 36.81
N TYR A 4 -69.05 50.96 36.82
CA TYR A 4 -67.99 51.15 35.83
C TYR A 4 -67.57 49.80 35.25
N ARG A 5 -68.03 49.56 34.02
CA ARG A 5 -67.55 48.55 33.09
C ARG A 5 -66.16 48.96 32.61
N THR A 6 -65.11 48.25 33.02
CA THR A 6 -63.81 48.24 32.32
C THR A 6 -63.70 46.97 31.49
N SER A 7 -64.36 47.06 30.35
CA SER A 7 -64.02 46.52 29.03
C SER A 7 -63.31 45.15 28.95
N THR A 8 -64.11 44.09 28.86
CA THR A 8 -63.75 42.85 28.17
C THR A 8 -63.20 43.10 26.75
N ALA A 9 -63.47 44.25 26.12
CA ALA A 9 -62.92 44.59 24.80
C ALA A 9 -61.41 44.92 24.82
N VAL A 10 -60.80 45.40 25.92
CA VAL A 10 -59.35 45.66 25.96
C VAL A 10 -58.54 44.38 26.11
N VAL A 11 -59.05 43.40 26.88
CA VAL A 11 -58.45 42.06 26.98
C VAL A 11 -58.65 41.27 25.69
N VAL A 12 -59.81 41.40 25.02
CA VAL A 12 -60.06 40.79 23.71
C VAL A 12 -59.21 41.44 22.60
N ILE A 13 -58.94 42.75 22.65
CA ILE A 13 -58.02 43.42 21.70
C ILE A 13 -56.57 43.03 21.97
N LEU A 14 -56.11 42.95 23.24
CA LEU A 14 -54.75 42.49 23.55
C LEU A 14 -54.54 41.01 23.19
N CYS A 15 -55.52 40.15 23.47
CA CYS A 15 -55.51 38.74 23.05
C CYS A 15 -55.61 38.63 21.52
N HIS A 16 -56.40 39.45 20.84
CA HIS A 16 -56.44 39.46 19.38
C HIS A 16 -55.11 39.94 18.77
N VAL A 17 -54.44 40.95 19.33
CA VAL A 17 -53.13 41.44 18.85
C VAL A 17 -52.02 40.40 19.09
N LEU A 18 -52.03 39.71 20.24
CA LEU A 18 -51.10 38.62 20.53
C LEU A 18 -51.36 37.37 19.66
N VAL A 19 -52.63 37.01 19.43
CA VAL A 19 -53.02 35.90 18.55
C VAL A 19 -52.76 36.22 17.06
N LEU A 20 -53.00 37.47 16.63
CA LEU A 20 -52.66 37.96 15.28
C LEU A 20 -51.13 37.95 15.06
N ASN A 21 -50.34 38.41 16.02
CA ASN A 21 -48.87 38.38 15.93
C ASN A 21 -48.31 36.95 15.92
N ALA A 22 -48.83 36.06 16.76
CA ALA A 22 -48.43 34.65 16.78
C ALA A 22 -48.80 33.94 15.47
N SER A 23 -50.01 34.18 14.94
CA SER A 23 -50.45 33.63 13.65
C SER A 23 -49.63 34.14 12.46
N PHE A 24 -49.19 35.40 12.50
CA PHE A 24 -48.36 36.01 11.46
C PHE A 24 -46.97 35.37 11.40
N GLN A 25 -46.31 35.16 12.55
CA GLN A 25 -44.96 34.58 12.60
C GLN A 25 -44.95 33.11 12.19
N SER A 26 -45.95 32.32 12.59
CA SER A 26 -46.09 30.93 12.12
C SER A 26 -46.37 30.85 10.61
N ALA A 27 -47.23 31.72 10.07
CA ALA A 27 -47.49 31.79 8.63
C ALA A 27 -46.26 32.24 7.83
N LEU A 28 -45.46 33.17 8.37
CA LEU A 28 -44.22 33.65 7.77
C LEU A 28 -43.20 32.51 7.62
N VAL A 29 -43.00 31.70 8.66
CA VAL A 29 -42.06 30.56 8.63
C VAL A 29 -42.52 29.50 7.62
N LEU A 30 -43.82 29.19 7.57
CA LEU A 30 -44.37 28.23 6.59
C LEU A 30 -44.24 28.73 5.14
N ASN A 31 -44.48 30.02 4.89
CA ASN A 31 -44.30 30.62 3.56
C ASN A 31 -42.82 30.61 3.14
N MET A 32 -41.91 30.92 4.06
CA MET A 32 -40.46 30.83 3.83
C MET A 32 -40.04 29.40 3.48
N ALA A 33 -40.56 28.40 4.19
CA ALA A 33 -40.31 27.00 3.91
C ALA A 33 -40.76 26.57 2.52
N ASN A 34 -41.94 27.04 2.08
CA ASN A 34 -42.42 26.76 0.73
C ASN A 34 -41.53 27.40 -0.34
N ILE A 35 -41.02 28.62 -0.09
CA ILE A 35 -40.04 29.26 -0.97
C ILE A 35 -38.75 28.42 -1.06
N LEU A 36 -38.19 27.98 0.05
CA LEU A 36 -36.99 27.12 0.07
C LEU A 36 -37.24 25.80 -0.67
N ARG A 37 -38.36 25.12 -0.39
CA ARG A 37 -38.72 23.86 -1.06
C ARG A 37 -38.76 23.97 -2.58
N ASN A 38 -39.28 25.08 -3.10
CA ASN A 38 -39.50 25.26 -4.53
C ASN A 38 -38.31 25.88 -5.26
N ASN A 39 -37.43 26.60 -4.55
CA ASN A 39 -36.40 27.44 -5.19
C ASN A 39 -34.97 27.14 -4.74
N TYR A 40 -34.74 26.43 -3.63
CA TYR A 40 -33.38 26.15 -3.16
C TYR A 40 -32.67 25.08 -4.01
N CYS A 41 -31.50 25.41 -4.56
CA CYS A 41 -30.77 24.56 -5.50
C CYS A 41 -30.15 23.27 -4.92
N PHE A 42 -30.27 23.02 -3.61
CA PHE A 42 -29.92 21.75 -2.96
C PHE A 42 -31.15 21.13 -2.31
N PRO A 43 -32.13 20.62 -3.08
CA PRO A 43 -33.32 19.98 -2.52
C PRO A 43 -32.99 18.80 -1.59
N GLU A 44 -31.87 18.12 -1.84
CA GLU A 44 -31.34 17.05 -1.00
C GLU A 44 -31.01 17.48 0.43
N ASN A 45 -30.65 18.75 0.64
CA ASN A 45 -30.33 19.30 1.96
C ASN A 45 -31.59 19.70 2.75
N LEU A 46 -32.78 19.61 2.15
CA LEU A 46 -34.04 19.97 2.80
C LEU A 46 -34.70 18.79 3.55
N ILE A 47 -34.04 17.63 3.64
CA ILE A 47 -34.50 16.49 4.44
C ILE A 47 -34.44 16.89 5.92
N GLY A 48 -35.53 16.69 6.68
CA GLY A 48 -35.63 17.13 8.08
C GLY A 48 -36.08 18.59 8.25
N MET A 49 -36.26 19.34 7.16
CA MET A 49 -36.66 20.76 7.22
C MET A 49 -38.07 20.90 7.82
N GLN A 50 -38.99 19.98 7.54
CA GLN A 50 -40.36 20.03 8.05
C GLN A 50 -40.40 19.87 9.58
N GLU A 51 -39.58 18.97 10.11
CA GLU A 51 -39.39 18.72 11.53
C GLU A 51 -38.73 19.93 12.21
N ALA A 52 -37.70 20.51 11.59
CA ALA A 52 -37.04 21.72 12.10
C ALA A 52 -37.99 22.94 12.14
N ILE A 53 -38.83 23.10 11.11
CA ILE A 53 -39.88 24.13 11.07
C ILE A 53 -40.92 23.88 12.18
N GLN A 54 -41.37 22.65 12.34
CA GLN A 54 -42.34 22.29 13.37
C GLN A 54 -41.78 22.53 14.77
N GLN A 55 -40.51 22.18 14.99
CA GLN A 55 -39.79 22.43 16.23
C GLN A 55 -39.66 23.93 16.50
N ALA A 56 -39.25 24.72 15.51
CA ALA A 56 -39.11 26.18 15.62
C ALA A 56 -40.45 26.90 15.88
N ILE A 57 -41.56 26.38 15.34
CA ILE A 57 -42.90 26.88 15.65
C ILE A 57 -43.32 26.46 17.07
N SER A 58 -43.00 25.22 17.48
CA SER A 58 -43.38 24.66 18.79
C SER A 58 -42.58 25.20 19.97
N SER A 59 -41.34 25.65 19.76
CA SER A 59 -40.46 26.17 20.82
C SER A 59 -40.95 27.51 21.37
N GLY A 60 -41.78 28.24 20.62
CA GLY A 60 -42.33 29.54 21.01
C GLY A 60 -41.32 30.69 21.01
N GLU A 61 -40.03 30.43 20.86
CA GLU A 61 -38.96 31.43 20.90
C GLU A 61 -39.13 32.52 19.82
N ILE A 62 -39.57 32.12 18.62
CA ILE A 62 -39.81 33.03 17.49
C ILE A 62 -41.07 33.90 17.74
N LEU A 63 -42.01 33.41 18.56
CA LEU A 63 -43.30 34.08 18.84
C LEU A 63 -43.15 35.33 19.74
N HIS A 64 -42.03 35.44 20.46
CA HIS A 64 -41.76 36.54 21.38
C HIS A 64 -41.00 37.72 20.75
N ILE A 65 -40.62 37.63 19.47
CA ILE A 65 -39.80 38.65 18.79
C ILE A 65 -40.70 39.70 18.13
N SER A 66 -40.88 40.85 18.78
CA SER A 66 -41.70 41.96 18.24
C SER A 66 -40.99 42.80 17.16
N ASP A 67 -39.66 42.88 17.18
CA ASP A 67 -38.88 43.66 16.20
C ASP A 67 -38.68 42.88 14.88
N ARG A 68 -39.07 43.50 13.77
CA ARG A 68 -39.06 42.86 12.43
C ARG A 68 -37.65 42.61 11.91
N LYS A 69 -36.67 43.46 12.25
CA LYS A 69 -35.28 43.29 11.81
C LYS A 69 -34.59 42.21 12.63
N THR A 70 -34.83 42.16 13.94
CA THR A 70 -34.39 41.06 14.81
C THR A 70 -34.98 39.74 14.35
N LEU A 71 -36.27 39.71 13.99
CA LEU A 71 -36.89 38.50 13.43
C LEU A 71 -36.20 38.04 12.15
N ALA A 72 -35.90 38.95 11.21
CA ALA A 72 -35.15 38.62 10.00
C ALA A 72 -33.74 38.07 10.29
N ALA A 73 -33.04 38.64 11.27
CA ALA A 73 -31.71 38.16 11.68
C ALA A 73 -31.76 36.76 12.31
N VAL A 74 -32.74 36.50 13.17
CA VAL A 74 -32.96 35.17 13.80
C VAL A 74 -33.33 34.14 12.73
N LEU A 75 -34.23 34.48 11.80
CA LEU A 75 -34.58 33.59 10.69
C LEU A 75 -33.37 33.32 9.79
N THR A 76 -32.53 34.33 9.52
CA THR A 76 -31.26 34.16 8.79
C THR A 76 -30.34 33.17 9.49
N ALA A 77 -30.08 33.37 10.79
CA ALA A 77 -29.22 32.47 11.57
C ALA A 77 -29.79 31.04 11.60
N GLY A 78 -31.11 30.90 11.72
CA GLY A 78 -31.78 29.60 11.71
C GLY A 78 -31.61 28.86 10.38
N VAL A 79 -31.90 29.51 9.24
CA VAL A 79 -31.77 28.86 7.93
C VAL A 79 -30.31 28.61 7.53
N GLN A 80 -29.40 29.51 7.87
CA GLN A 80 -27.96 29.31 7.62
C GLN A 80 -27.40 28.18 8.49
N GLY A 81 -27.79 28.10 9.76
CA GLY A 81 -27.36 27.03 10.67
C GLY A 81 -27.91 25.66 10.28
N ALA A 82 -29.18 25.60 9.86
CA ALA A 82 -29.82 24.35 9.47
C ALA A 82 -29.32 23.81 8.13
N LEU A 83 -29.09 24.67 7.14
CA LEU A 83 -28.71 24.27 5.77
C LEU A 83 -27.22 24.46 5.46
N ASN A 84 -26.46 25.02 6.40
CA ASN A 84 -25.04 25.34 6.26
C ASN A 84 -24.70 26.15 4.98
N ASP A 85 -25.58 27.07 4.61
CA ASP A 85 -25.45 27.87 3.38
C ASP A 85 -25.47 29.37 3.68
N PRO A 86 -24.31 30.05 3.63
CA PRO A 86 -24.21 31.47 4.01
C PRO A 86 -24.93 32.41 3.03
N ARG A 87 -25.38 31.92 1.87
CA ARG A 87 -26.10 32.73 0.87
C ARG A 87 -27.56 32.97 1.25
N LEU A 88 -28.12 32.09 2.09
CA LEU A 88 -29.47 32.22 2.58
C LEU A 88 -29.56 33.39 3.55
N THR A 89 -30.30 34.43 3.20
CA THR A 89 -30.46 35.63 4.03
C THR A 89 -31.90 36.07 4.02
N VAL A 90 -32.43 36.40 5.20
CA VAL A 90 -33.79 36.94 5.37
C VAL A 90 -33.68 38.41 5.74
N SER A 91 -34.48 39.25 5.10
CA SER A 91 -34.49 40.70 5.33
C SER A 91 -35.92 41.24 5.44
N TYR A 92 -36.08 42.38 6.12
CA TYR A 92 -37.34 43.11 6.23
C TYR A 92 -37.25 44.44 5.49
N GLU A 93 -37.96 44.59 4.38
CA GLU A 93 -37.84 45.68 3.41
C GLU A 93 -39.22 46.17 2.93
N PRO A 94 -39.90 47.04 3.70
CA PRO A 94 -41.26 47.51 3.40
C PRO A 94 -41.38 48.39 2.15
N ASN A 95 -40.27 48.98 1.69
CA ASN A 95 -40.21 49.82 0.49
C ASN A 95 -39.27 49.25 -0.57
N TYR A 96 -39.21 47.91 -0.72
CA TYR A 96 -38.32 47.28 -1.69
C TYR A 96 -38.74 47.62 -3.13
N VAL A 97 -37.82 48.22 -3.88
CA VAL A 97 -37.93 48.40 -5.33
C VAL A 97 -36.85 47.54 -5.99
N PRO A 98 -37.22 46.55 -6.82
CA PRO A 98 -36.25 45.72 -7.53
C PRO A 98 -35.35 46.57 -8.42
N ILE A 99 -34.06 46.61 -8.13
CA ILE A 99 -33.07 47.24 -9.01
C ILE A 99 -32.79 46.25 -10.15
N THR A 100 -33.41 46.44 -11.31
CA THR A 100 -33.10 45.66 -12.51
C THR A 100 -31.88 46.29 -13.19
N GLN A 101 -30.72 45.64 -13.13
CA GLN A 101 -29.56 46.12 -13.88
C GLN A 101 -29.79 45.91 -15.39
N PRO A 102 -29.54 46.92 -16.23
CA PRO A 102 -29.70 46.78 -17.68
C PRO A 102 -28.73 45.72 -18.22
N ALA A 103 -29.24 44.83 -19.07
CA ALA A 103 -28.43 43.79 -19.70
C ALA A 103 -27.34 44.43 -20.58
N LEU A 104 -26.09 44.00 -20.46
CA LEU A 104 -24.98 44.54 -21.25
C LEU A 104 -25.24 44.49 -22.77
N SER A 105 -25.91 43.44 -23.24
CA SER A 105 -26.27 43.28 -24.65
C SER A 105 -27.22 44.36 -25.20
N SER A 106 -27.90 45.12 -24.33
CA SER A 106 -28.80 46.23 -24.70
C SER A 106 -28.08 47.57 -24.86
N LEU A 107 -26.79 47.65 -24.55
CA LEU A 107 -25.99 48.86 -24.76
C LEU A 107 -25.66 49.07 -26.24
N PRO A 108 -25.53 50.34 -26.71
CA PRO A 108 -25.03 50.64 -28.05
C PRO A 108 -23.62 50.09 -28.28
N THR A 109 -23.33 49.68 -29.52
CA THR A 109 -22.05 49.06 -29.92
C THR A 109 -20.83 49.88 -29.50
N ASP A 110 -20.87 51.21 -29.64
CA ASP A 110 -19.75 52.09 -29.29
C ASP A 110 -19.45 52.11 -27.79
N GLN A 111 -20.50 52.02 -26.96
CA GLN A 111 -20.35 51.92 -25.51
C GLN A 111 -19.77 50.56 -25.12
N LEU A 112 -20.22 49.47 -25.76
CA LEU A 112 -19.65 48.13 -25.55
C LEU A 112 -18.17 48.07 -25.93
N ILE A 113 -17.77 48.67 -27.04
CA ILE A 113 -16.36 48.74 -27.46
C ILE A 113 -15.52 49.49 -26.43
N ARG A 114 -16.00 50.64 -25.92
CA ARG A 114 -15.29 51.41 -24.88
C ARG A 114 -15.14 50.61 -23.58
N LEU A 115 -16.21 49.94 -23.15
CA LEU A 115 -16.20 49.10 -21.96
C LEU A 115 -15.18 47.97 -22.07
N ILE A 116 -15.16 47.26 -23.20
CA ILE A 116 -14.22 46.15 -23.45
C ILE A 116 -12.78 46.66 -23.50
N ARG A 117 -12.53 47.78 -24.19
CA ARG A 117 -11.19 48.38 -24.26
C ARG A 117 -10.63 48.70 -22.87
N ASN A 118 -11.47 49.18 -21.97
CA ASN A 118 -11.07 49.53 -20.60
C ASN A 118 -10.98 48.30 -19.68
N SER A 119 -11.58 47.16 -20.05
CA SER A 119 -11.61 45.93 -19.25
C SER A 119 -10.60 44.88 -19.71
N VAL A 120 -9.76 45.17 -20.70
CA VAL A 120 -8.74 44.24 -21.21
C VAL A 120 -7.37 44.92 -21.23
N LYS A 121 -6.35 44.25 -20.69
CA LYS A 121 -4.94 44.62 -20.88
C LYS A 121 -4.22 43.47 -21.57
N LEU A 122 -3.39 43.82 -22.55
CA LEU A 122 -2.67 42.87 -23.39
C LEU A 122 -1.20 43.27 -23.51
N GLU A 123 -0.31 42.31 -23.39
CA GLU A 123 1.14 42.51 -23.55
C GLU A 123 1.78 41.20 -24.02
N VAL A 124 2.80 41.28 -24.89
CA VAL A 124 3.70 40.15 -25.16
C VAL A 124 5.00 40.46 -24.45
N MET A 125 5.29 39.68 -23.41
CA MET A 125 6.45 39.88 -22.55
C MET A 125 7.68 39.17 -23.12
N ASP A 126 8.83 39.37 -22.46
CA ASP A 126 10.07 38.65 -22.75
C ASP A 126 9.85 37.12 -22.80
N ASN A 127 10.67 36.43 -23.60
CA ASN A 127 10.52 34.99 -23.90
C ASN A 127 9.22 34.60 -24.61
N ASN A 128 8.57 35.54 -25.30
CA ASN A 128 7.33 35.32 -26.06
C ASN A 128 6.18 34.82 -25.17
N ILE A 129 6.08 35.34 -23.95
CA ILE A 129 4.98 35.03 -23.02
C ILE A 129 3.84 36.01 -23.26
N GLY A 130 2.65 35.50 -23.62
CA GLY A 130 1.44 36.31 -23.71
C GLY A 130 0.92 36.66 -22.33
N TYR A 131 0.61 37.92 -22.08
CA TYR A 131 -0.13 38.37 -20.90
C TYR A 131 -1.47 38.95 -21.35
N LEU A 132 -2.55 38.31 -20.93
CA LEU A 132 -3.92 38.73 -21.19
C LEU A 132 -4.64 38.91 -19.87
N ARG A 133 -5.01 40.14 -19.54
CA ARG A 133 -5.88 40.45 -18.40
C ARG A 133 -7.27 40.77 -18.90
N ILE A 134 -8.27 40.17 -18.28
CA ILE A 134 -9.66 40.53 -18.48
C ILE A 134 -10.31 40.82 -17.13
N ASP A 135 -11.08 41.91 -17.06
CA ASP A 135 -11.76 42.35 -15.85
C ASP A 135 -13.25 41.95 -15.84
N ARG A 136 -13.74 41.40 -16.95
CA ARG A 136 -15.12 40.91 -17.09
C ARG A 136 -15.24 39.83 -18.17
N ILE A 137 -15.94 38.74 -17.85
CA ILE A 137 -16.31 37.71 -18.82
C ILE A 137 -17.54 38.17 -19.62
N ILE A 138 -17.40 38.32 -20.94
CA ILE A 138 -18.52 38.72 -21.82
C ILE A 138 -19.39 37.52 -22.17
N GLY A 139 -20.72 37.73 -22.26
CA GLY A 139 -21.64 36.66 -22.66
C GLY A 139 -21.73 36.41 -24.16
N LYS A 140 -22.44 35.34 -24.51
CA LYS A 140 -22.65 34.85 -25.89
C LYS A 140 -23.11 35.94 -26.87
N GLU A 141 -24.11 36.73 -26.50
CA GLU A 141 -24.66 37.80 -27.36
C GLU A 141 -23.64 38.89 -27.66
N THR A 142 -22.87 39.30 -26.64
CA THR A 142 -21.82 40.31 -26.81
C THR A 142 -20.65 39.75 -27.64
N ALA A 143 -20.29 38.49 -27.41
CA ALA A 143 -19.27 37.79 -28.20
C ALA A 143 -19.69 37.65 -29.67
N ALA A 144 -20.97 37.41 -29.96
CA ALA A 144 -21.48 37.35 -31.33
C ALA A 144 -21.40 38.71 -32.04
N LYS A 145 -21.75 39.81 -31.34
CA LYS A 145 -21.69 41.18 -31.89
C LYS A 145 -20.27 41.67 -32.15
N LEU A 146 -19.33 41.38 -31.23
CA LEU A 146 -17.98 41.96 -31.24
C LEU A 146 -16.88 40.95 -31.55
N GLY A 147 -17.23 39.70 -31.89
CA GLY A 147 -16.28 38.59 -32.04
C GLY A 147 -15.12 38.89 -32.97
N ARG A 148 -15.38 39.46 -34.16
CA ARG A 148 -14.32 39.82 -35.12
C ARG A 148 -13.39 40.90 -34.58
N LEU A 149 -13.93 41.92 -33.91
CA LEU A 149 -13.11 42.98 -33.29
C LEU A 149 -12.24 42.43 -32.16
N LEU A 150 -12.77 41.53 -31.33
CA LEU A 150 -12.04 40.87 -30.26
C LEU A 150 -10.94 39.96 -30.81
N HIS A 151 -11.26 39.21 -31.85
CA HIS A 151 -10.32 38.35 -32.56
C HIS A 151 -9.13 39.15 -33.10
N ASP A 152 -9.41 40.17 -33.93
CA ASP A 152 -8.38 40.91 -34.65
C ASP A 152 -7.49 41.75 -33.72
N ASN A 153 -8.09 42.34 -32.67
CA ASN A 153 -7.37 43.29 -31.82
C ASN A 153 -6.79 42.69 -30.54
N ILE A 154 -7.29 41.54 -30.09
CA ILE A 154 -6.89 40.91 -28.82
C ILE A 154 -6.30 39.52 -29.09
N TRP A 155 -7.09 38.61 -29.65
CA TRP A 155 -6.69 37.20 -29.73
C TRP A 155 -5.52 36.95 -30.68
N ASN A 156 -5.56 37.49 -31.90
CA ASN A 156 -4.48 37.33 -32.89
C ASN A 156 -3.10 37.78 -32.40
N LYS A 157 -3.07 38.72 -31.46
CA LYS A 157 -1.81 39.25 -30.92
C LYS A 157 -1.14 38.31 -29.92
N VAL A 158 -1.88 37.40 -29.30
CA VAL A 158 -1.36 36.48 -28.28
C VAL A 158 -1.52 35.00 -28.63
N VAL A 159 -2.30 34.63 -29.63
CA VAL A 159 -2.51 33.22 -29.98
C VAL A 159 -1.21 32.49 -30.37
N HIS A 160 -0.23 33.22 -30.92
CA HIS A 160 1.06 32.68 -31.34
C HIS A 160 2.17 32.72 -30.27
N THR A 161 1.89 33.19 -29.05
CA THR A 161 2.87 33.16 -27.95
C THR A 161 3.23 31.73 -27.55
N SER A 162 4.37 31.51 -26.88
CA SER A 162 4.81 30.17 -26.44
C SER A 162 4.05 29.70 -25.21
N SER A 163 3.76 30.61 -24.30
CA SER A 163 3.04 30.39 -23.03
C SER A 163 2.16 31.61 -22.70
N MET A 164 1.13 31.42 -21.89
CA MET A 164 0.15 32.46 -21.56
C MET A 164 0.00 32.64 -20.04
N ILE A 165 0.01 33.89 -19.59
CA ILE A 165 -0.47 34.32 -18.28
C ILE A 165 -1.84 34.98 -18.49
N PHE A 166 -2.88 34.32 -18.00
CA PHE A 166 -4.27 34.78 -18.09
C PHE A 166 -4.72 35.35 -16.75
N ASP A 167 -4.78 36.68 -16.67
CA ASP A 167 -4.96 37.40 -15.41
C ASP A 167 -6.43 37.72 -15.13
N LEU A 168 -6.99 37.00 -14.16
CA LEU A 168 -8.36 37.15 -13.67
C LEU A 168 -8.41 37.81 -12.28
N ARG A 169 -7.30 38.34 -11.76
CA ARG A 169 -7.23 38.94 -10.40
C ARG A 169 -8.18 40.12 -10.21
N PHE A 170 -8.63 40.73 -11.31
CA PHE A 170 -9.50 41.91 -11.31
C PHE A 170 -10.90 41.61 -11.87
N SER A 171 -11.18 40.36 -12.23
CA SER A 171 -12.48 39.94 -12.77
C SER A 171 -13.54 39.84 -11.67
N THR A 172 -14.37 40.87 -11.52
CA THR A 172 -15.43 40.95 -10.50
C THR A 172 -16.84 40.78 -11.06
N ALA A 173 -17.00 40.71 -12.39
CA ALA A 173 -18.28 40.59 -13.06
C ALA A 173 -18.16 39.67 -14.30
N GLY A 174 -19.28 39.14 -14.77
CA GLY A 174 -19.32 38.42 -16.04
C GLY A 174 -20.54 37.52 -16.22
N GLU A 175 -20.70 37.02 -17.44
CA GLU A 175 -21.82 36.15 -17.82
C GLU A 175 -21.34 34.70 -18.04
N LEU A 176 -22.02 33.73 -17.41
CA LEU A 176 -21.68 32.31 -17.56
C LEU A 176 -21.80 31.79 -19.00
N SER A 177 -22.63 32.45 -19.82
CA SER A 177 -22.77 32.13 -21.25
C SER A 177 -21.47 32.33 -22.05
N GLY A 178 -20.51 33.09 -21.52
CA GLY A 178 -19.17 33.29 -22.11
C GLY A 178 -18.15 32.21 -21.77
N VAL A 179 -18.37 31.43 -20.71
CA VAL A 179 -17.42 30.41 -20.23
C VAL A 179 -17.10 29.39 -21.33
N PRO A 180 -18.08 28.82 -22.07
CA PRO A 180 -17.79 27.90 -23.17
C PRO A 180 -16.83 28.45 -24.24
N TYR A 181 -16.89 29.76 -24.53
CA TYR A 181 -16.01 30.39 -25.52
C TYR A 181 -14.56 30.36 -25.05
N ILE A 182 -14.31 30.81 -23.82
CA ILE A 182 -12.96 30.87 -23.27
C ILE A 182 -12.36 29.47 -23.15
N ILE A 183 -13.10 28.51 -22.59
CA ILE A 183 -12.61 27.13 -22.44
C ILE A 183 -12.29 26.51 -23.80
N SER A 184 -13.09 26.80 -24.83
CA SER A 184 -12.88 26.27 -26.17
C SER A 184 -11.57 26.78 -26.79
N TYR A 185 -11.19 28.05 -26.63
CA TYR A 185 -9.90 28.55 -27.16
C TYR A 185 -8.68 27.83 -26.57
N PHE A 186 -8.80 27.27 -25.37
CA PHE A 186 -7.74 26.53 -24.68
C PHE A 186 -7.87 25.00 -24.79
N SER A 187 -8.84 24.50 -25.55
CA SER A 187 -9.14 23.07 -25.69
C SER A 187 -9.05 22.61 -27.14
N GLU A 188 -8.91 21.30 -27.35
CA GLU A 188 -9.00 20.70 -28.70
C GLU A 188 -10.43 20.79 -29.26
N PRO A 189 -10.60 20.80 -30.60
CA PRO A 189 -11.92 20.91 -31.23
C PRO A 189 -12.76 19.64 -31.09
N HIS A 190 -12.14 18.46 -31.02
CA HIS A 190 -12.82 17.18 -30.91
C HIS A 190 -12.08 16.22 -29.96
N PRO A 191 -12.81 15.42 -29.15
CA PRO A 191 -14.27 15.47 -28.96
C PRO A 191 -14.73 16.72 -28.17
N PRO A 192 -15.99 17.19 -28.34
CA PRO A 192 -16.56 18.20 -27.45
C PRO A 192 -16.53 17.72 -26.00
N LEU A 193 -16.16 18.62 -25.09
CA LEU A 193 -16.01 18.33 -23.66
C LEU A 193 -17.17 18.96 -22.90
N LEU A 194 -17.85 18.17 -22.06
CA LEU A 194 -18.75 18.70 -21.05
C LEU A 194 -17.90 19.41 -20.00
N ILE A 195 -18.10 20.71 -19.82
CA ILE A 195 -17.25 21.56 -18.96
C ILE A 195 -17.94 21.95 -17.66
N ASP A 196 -19.28 22.00 -17.66
CA ASP A 196 -20.08 22.33 -16.48
C ASP A 196 -21.54 21.92 -16.68
N MET A 197 -22.27 21.69 -15.59
CA MET A 197 -23.71 21.48 -15.59
C MET A 197 -24.35 22.49 -14.64
N ILE A 198 -25.27 23.31 -15.16
CA ILE A 198 -26.00 24.31 -14.37
C ILE A 198 -27.39 23.76 -14.07
N TYR A 199 -27.64 23.42 -12.82
CA TYR A 199 -28.96 23.03 -12.34
C TYR A 199 -29.73 24.25 -11.86
N ASP A 200 -30.89 24.52 -12.44
CA ASP A 200 -31.84 25.57 -12.05
C ASP A 200 -33.06 24.95 -11.37
N ARG A 201 -33.24 25.26 -10.08
CA ARG A 201 -34.29 24.65 -9.25
C ARG A 201 -35.71 25.12 -9.59
N PRO A 202 -35.99 26.41 -9.84
CA PRO A 202 -37.34 26.87 -10.17
C PRO A 202 -37.92 26.21 -11.41
N THR A 203 -37.10 26.03 -12.46
CA THR A 203 -37.51 25.32 -13.68
C THR A 203 -37.32 23.80 -13.58
N ASN A 204 -36.56 23.34 -12.57
CA ASN A 204 -36.15 21.96 -12.39
C ASN A 204 -35.44 21.38 -13.62
N THR A 205 -34.56 22.18 -14.22
CA THR A 205 -33.81 21.80 -15.43
C THR A 205 -32.31 21.86 -15.21
N THR A 206 -31.58 20.96 -15.86
CA THR A 206 -30.11 20.98 -15.90
C THR A 206 -29.67 21.39 -17.30
N LYS A 207 -28.91 22.48 -17.39
CA LYS A 207 -28.30 22.94 -18.63
C LYS A 207 -26.83 22.55 -18.66
N GLU A 208 -26.48 21.76 -19.66
CA GLU A 208 -25.09 21.39 -19.91
C GLU A 208 -24.35 22.49 -20.66
N LEU A 209 -23.10 22.74 -20.26
CA LEU A 209 -22.17 23.60 -20.97
C LEU A 209 -21.10 22.73 -21.63
N TRP A 210 -20.94 22.89 -22.94
CA TRP A 210 -20.02 22.11 -23.77
C TRP A 210 -18.99 23.02 -24.44
N THR A 211 -17.79 22.50 -24.71
CA THR A 211 -16.87 23.17 -25.64
C THR A 211 -17.46 23.21 -27.05
N MET A 212 -17.16 24.27 -27.78
CA MET A 212 -17.62 24.44 -29.16
C MET A 212 -16.60 23.81 -30.12
N PRO A 213 -17.04 23.07 -31.16
CA PRO A 213 -16.14 22.49 -32.15
C PRO A 213 -15.53 23.55 -33.09
N THR A 214 -16.29 24.60 -33.42
CA THR A 214 -15.87 25.68 -34.32
C THR A 214 -15.82 27.02 -33.56
N LEU A 215 -14.74 27.77 -33.75
CA LEU A 215 -14.53 29.10 -33.17
C LEU A 215 -14.09 30.08 -34.26
N LEU A 216 -14.22 31.37 -33.98
CA LEU A 216 -13.60 32.41 -34.79
C LEU A 216 -12.10 32.50 -34.44
N GLY A 217 -11.24 32.17 -35.41
CA GLY A 217 -9.78 32.21 -35.23
C GLY A 217 -9.15 30.92 -34.73
N ASP A 218 -7.83 30.97 -34.56
CA ASP A 218 -7.03 29.83 -34.15
C ASP A 218 -7.23 29.50 -32.67
N ARG A 219 -7.12 28.22 -32.30
CA ARG A 219 -7.06 27.82 -30.89
C ARG A 219 -5.66 28.01 -30.34
N TYR A 220 -5.55 28.30 -29.05
CA TYR A 220 -4.27 28.28 -28.35
C TYR A 220 -3.73 26.85 -28.20
N GLY A 221 -4.64 25.87 -28.21
CA GLY A 221 -4.37 24.44 -28.10
C GLY A 221 -4.05 24.00 -26.68
N LYS A 222 -3.85 22.69 -26.47
CA LYS A 222 -3.56 22.11 -25.15
C LYS A 222 -2.08 22.07 -24.76
N ARG A 223 -1.17 22.24 -25.74
CA ARG A 223 0.28 22.04 -25.54
C ARG A 223 1.00 23.23 -24.90
N LYS A 224 0.54 24.45 -25.18
CA LYS A 224 1.16 25.68 -24.66
C LYS A 224 0.79 25.89 -23.21
N ASP A 225 1.77 26.17 -22.35
CA ASP A 225 1.52 26.42 -20.93
C ASP A 225 0.55 27.58 -20.72
N LEU A 226 -0.37 27.39 -19.77
CA LEU A 226 -1.34 28.39 -19.34
C LEU A 226 -1.30 28.51 -17.82
N ILE A 227 -1.06 29.72 -17.35
CA ILE A 227 -1.16 30.06 -15.93
C ILE A 227 -2.31 31.06 -15.77
N ILE A 228 -3.20 30.82 -14.82
CA ILE A 228 -4.30 31.73 -14.49
C ILE A 228 -4.00 32.41 -13.17
N LEU A 229 -4.12 33.74 -13.14
CA LEU A 229 -3.93 34.51 -11.92
C LEU A 229 -5.25 34.81 -11.24
N THR A 230 -5.36 34.51 -9.95
CA THR A 230 -6.58 34.75 -9.14
C THR A 230 -6.28 35.63 -7.93
N SER A 231 -7.30 36.35 -7.45
CA SER A 231 -7.25 37.05 -6.16
C SER A 231 -8.57 36.86 -5.41
N LYS A 232 -8.64 37.30 -4.16
CA LYS A 232 -9.91 37.36 -3.39
C LYS A 232 -11.04 38.16 -4.04
N ARG A 233 -10.77 38.92 -5.11
CA ARG A 233 -11.77 39.67 -5.88
C ARG A 233 -12.27 38.93 -7.12
N THR A 234 -11.60 37.86 -7.54
CA THR A 234 -12.01 37.06 -8.69
C THR A 234 -13.36 36.42 -8.36
N MET A 235 -14.40 36.71 -9.13
CA MET A 235 -15.78 36.31 -8.79
C MET A 235 -16.60 35.87 -10.02
N GLY A 236 -17.52 34.92 -9.82
CA GLY A 236 -18.54 34.53 -10.77
C GLY A 236 -17.98 33.75 -11.97
N ALA A 237 -18.30 34.18 -13.20
CA ALA A 237 -17.87 33.47 -14.41
C ALA A 237 -16.34 33.30 -14.53
N ALA A 238 -15.54 34.19 -13.93
CA ALA A 238 -14.09 34.04 -13.89
C ALA A 238 -13.63 32.90 -12.97
N GLU A 239 -14.36 32.65 -11.89
CA GLU A 239 -14.12 31.49 -11.00
C GLU A 239 -14.46 30.19 -11.74
N ALA A 240 -15.58 30.15 -12.47
CA ALA A 240 -15.93 29.01 -13.31
C ALA A 240 -14.81 28.69 -14.32
N VAL A 241 -14.28 29.70 -15.03
CA VAL A 241 -13.15 29.50 -15.96
C VAL A 241 -11.91 28.95 -15.26
N ALA A 242 -11.50 29.54 -14.14
CA ALA A 242 -10.33 29.10 -13.39
C ALA A 242 -10.50 27.67 -12.85
N TYR A 243 -11.68 27.35 -12.29
CA TYR A 243 -11.99 26.03 -11.75
C TYR A 243 -11.99 24.95 -12.83
N ILE A 244 -12.67 25.20 -13.96
CA ILE A 244 -12.75 24.26 -15.08
C ILE A 244 -11.35 23.98 -15.64
N LEU A 245 -10.57 25.02 -15.95
CA LEU A 245 -9.23 24.83 -16.54
C LEU A 245 -8.23 24.21 -15.56
N LYS A 246 -8.40 24.43 -14.25
CA LYS A 246 -7.63 23.73 -13.21
C LYS A 246 -7.93 22.23 -13.24
N HIS A 247 -9.19 21.84 -13.17
CA HIS A 247 -9.60 20.44 -13.08
C HIS A 247 -9.55 19.67 -14.40
N MET A 248 -9.39 20.37 -15.53
CA MET A 248 -9.02 19.79 -16.82
C MET A 248 -7.51 19.54 -16.98
N ASN A 249 -6.69 19.81 -15.95
CA ASN A 249 -5.22 19.85 -16.04
C ASN A 249 -4.73 20.71 -17.21
N ARG A 250 -5.43 21.82 -17.47
CA ARG A 250 -5.11 22.74 -18.57
C ARG A 250 -4.37 23.98 -18.08
N ALA A 251 -4.67 24.45 -16.87
CA ALA A 251 -4.06 25.66 -16.32
C ALA A 251 -3.59 25.49 -14.87
N ILE A 252 -2.43 26.05 -14.56
CA ILE A 252 -1.94 26.18 -13.19
C ILE A 252 -2.51 27.48 -12.61
N ILE A 253 -3.17 27.40 -11.45
CA ILE A 253 -3.77 28.58 -10.80
C ILE A 253 -2.77 29.18 -9.81
N VAL A 254 -2.46 30.47 -9.93
CA VAL A 254 -1.45 31.16 -9.11
C VAL A 254 -2.05 32.42 -8.49
N GLY A 255 -1.96 32.58 -7.17
CA GLY A 255 -2.46 33.76 -6.48
C GLY A 255 -3.18 33.42 -5.18
N GLU A 256 -4.31 34.07 -4.91
CA GLU A 256 -5.14 33.78 -3.73
C GLU A 256 -6.36 32.94 -4.12
N ARG A 257 -6.99 32.35 -3.09
CA ARG A 257 -8.35 31.81 -3.18
C ARG A 257 -9.31 32.91 -3.68
N SER A 258 -10.16 32.57 -4.63
CA SER A 258 -11.14 33.50 -5.21
C SER A 258 -12.30 33.80 -4.24
N ALA A 259 -13.23 34.66 -4.65
CA ALA A 259 -14.24 35.24 -3.76
C ALA A 259 -15.30 34.24 -3.25
N GLY A 260 -15.59 33.18 -4.00
CA GLY A 260 -16.66 32.22 -3.68
C GLY A 260 -18.04 32.73 -4.07
N GLY A 261 -18.22 33.09 -5.34
CA GLY A 261 -19.50 33.59 -5.86
C GLY A 261 -20.61 32.55 -5.94
N SER A 262 -21.66 32.89 -6.69
CA SER A 262 -22.79 31.97 -6.97
C SER A 262 -23.28 32.13 -8.40
N VAL A 263 -23.79 31.05 -8.96
CA VAL A 263 -24.32 31.02 -10.33
C VAL A 263 -25.55 31.92 -10.44
N LYS A 264 -26.52 31.75 -9.53
CA LYS A 264 -27.73 32.58 -9.50
C LYS A 264 -28.34 32.59 -8.10
N VAL A 265 -28.52 33.79 -7.55
CA VAL A 265 -29.28 34.04 -6.32
C VAL A 265 -30.48 34.92 -6.65
N GLU A 266 -31.65 34.61 -6.09
CA GLU A 266 -32.86 35.41 -6.25
C GLU A 266 -33.37 35.86 -4.89
N LYS A 267 -33.90 37.09 -4.84
CA LYS A 267 -34.53 37.66 -3.66
C LYS A 267 -36.04 37.56 -3.81
N LEU A 268 -36.65 36.70 -3.01
CA LEU A 268 -38.06 36.31 -3.12
C LEU A 268 -38.85 36.86 -1.94
N LYS A 269 -40.01 37.47 -2.21
CA LYS A 269 -40.91 38.00 -1.18
C LYS A 269 -41.60 36.85 -0.44
N ILE A 270 -41.69 36.93 0.89
CA ILE A 270 -42.30 35.90 1.73
C ILE A 270 -43.79 36.18 1.94
N GLY A 271 -44.64 35.51 1.15
CA GLY A 271 -46.09 35.72 1.17
C GLY A 271 -46.47 37.20 0.92
N ASP A 272 -47.51 37.68 1.59
CA ASP A 272 -47.95 39.09 1.52
C ASP A 272 -47.20 40.01 2.50
N SER A 273 -46.10 39.55 3.09
CA SER A 273 -45.34 40.32 4.09
C SER A 273 -44.27 41.21 3.47
N ASP A 274 -43.73 42.15 4.25
CA ASP A 274 -42.56 42.95 3.87
C ASP A 274 -41.22 42.24 4.09
N PHE A 275 -41.23 40.92 4.32
CA PHE A 275 -40.02 40.10 4.41
C PHE A 275 -39.63 39.51 3.06
N TYR A 276 -38.32 39.38 2.86
CA TYR A 276 -37.72 38.74 1.69
C TYR A 276 -36.71 37.69 2.14
N ILE A 277 -36.56 36.64 1.35
CA ILE A 277 -35.48 35.66 1.48
C ILE A 277 -34.64 35.63 0.20
N THR A 278 -33.33 35.76 0.34
CA THR A 278 -32.38 35.52 -0.74
C THR A 278 -32.05 34.03 -0.79
N VAL A 279 -32.29 33.40 -1.94
CA VAL A 279 -32.14 31.96 -2.14
C VAL A 279 -31.21 31.70 -3.33
N PRO A 280 -30.20 30.83 -3.21
CA PRO A 280 -29.48 30.34 -4.38
C PRO A 280 -30.40 29.40 -5.16
N VAL A 281 -30.79 29.82 -6.36
CA VAL A 281 -31.77 29.12 -7.19
C VAL A 281 -31.15 28.25 -8.27
N ALA A 282 -29.87 28.46 -8.58
CA ALA A 282 -29.12 27.60 -9.47
C ALA A 282 -27.73 27.33 -8.92
N LYS A 283 -27.18 26.15 -9.26
CA LYS A 283 -25.83 25.70 -8.90
C LYS A 283 -25.07 25.15 -10.10
N SER A 284 -23.75 25.29 -10.08
CA SER A 284 -22.82 24.64 -10.98
C SER A 284 -22.43 23.27 -10.41
N VAL A 285 -22.26 22.29 -11.28
CA VAL A 285 -21.75 20.96 -10.97
C VAL A 285 -20.70 20.60 -12.01
N ASN A 286 -19.44 20.60 -11.60
CA ASN A 286 -18.36 20.24 -12.49
C ASN A 286 -18.36 18.72 -12.76
N PRO A 287 -18.29 18.29 -14.03
CA PRO A 287 -18.39 16.87 -14.38
C PRO A 287 -17.17 16.04 -13.96
N VAL A 288 -16.01 16.66 -13.71
CA VAL A 288 -14.78 15.97 -13.29
C VAL A 288 -14.78 15.76 -11.77
N THR A 289 -15.13 16.79 -11.00
CA THR A 289 -15.04 16.74 -9.52
C THR A 289 -16.36 16.38 -8.84
N GLY A 290 -17.50 16.53 -9.52
CA GLY A 290 -18.83 16.48 -8.91
C GLY A 290 -19.12 17.64 -7.95
N GLN A 291 -18.23 18.62 -7.86
CA GLN A 291 -18.29 19.76 -6.93
C GLN A 291 -18.48 21.09 -7.68
N SER A 292 -18.64 22.17 -6.91
CA SER A 292 -18.76 23.55 -7.42
C SER A 292 -17.62 24.44 -6.92
N TRP A 293 -17.34 25.50 -7.67
CA TRP A 293 -16.48 26.60 -7.24
C TRP A 293 -17.20 27.60 -6.33
N GLU A 294 -18.52 27.53 -6.26
CA GLU A 294 -19.37 28.48 -5.52
C GLU A 294 -19.11 28.43 -4.01
N VAL A 295 -19.34 29.55 -3.33
CA VAL A 295 -19.19 29.77 -1.87
C VAL A 295 -17.74 29.67 -1.37
N SER A 296 -17.03 28.60 -1.72
CA SER A 296 -15.66 28.34 -1.26
C SER A 296 -14.61 29.05 -2.12
N GLY A 297 -14.92 29.31 -3.39
CA GLY A 297 -13.98 29.84 -4.37
C GLY A 297 -12.96 28.79 -4.85
N VAL A 298 -12.19 29.17 -5.86
CA VAL A 298 -11.13 28.36 -6.46
C VAL A 298 -9.87 28.49 -5.63
N LEU A 299 -9.44 27.39 -5.01
CA LEU A 299 -8.15 27.31 -4.34
C LEU A 299 -7.01 27.33 -5.39
N PRO A 300 -5.99 28.19 -5.27
CA PRO A 300 -4.88 28.23 -6.22
C PRO A 300 -4.00 26.96 -6.09
N SER A 301 -3.36 26.56 -7.19
CA SER A 301 -2.31 25.53 -7.18
C SER A 301 -1.03 26.04 -6.52
N VAL A 302 -0.73 27.33 -6.67
CA VAL A 302 0.40 28.01 -6.03
C VAL A 302 -0.11 29.26 -5.31
N SER A 303 -0.12 29.21 -3.98
CA SER A 303 -0.60 30.29 -3.13
C SER A 303 0.46 31.37 -2.98
N VAL A 304 0.18 32.59 -3.46
CA VAL A 304 1.06 33.76 -3.35
C VAL A 304 0.25 35.05 -3.23
N ASN A 305 0.88 36.12 -2.74
CA ASN A 305 0.25 37.44 -2.75
C ASN A 305 -0.11 37.83 -4.19
N PRO A 306 -1.30 38.40 -4.46
CA PRO A 306 -1.70 38.77 -5.82
C PRO A 306 -0.72 39.72 -6.48
N LYS A 307 0.01 40.57 -5.74
CA LYS A 307 1.04 41.47 -6.30
C LYS A 307 2.23 40.72 -6.91
N GLU A 308 2.57 39.56 -6.35
CA GLU A 308 3.72 38.73 -6.76
C GLU A 308 3.34 37.66 -7.79
N ALA A 309 2.04 37.44 -8.03
CA ALA A 309 1.53 36.37 -8.87
C ALA A 309 2.09 36.36 -10.30
N VAL A 310 2.33 37.54 -10.90
CA VAL A 310 2.95 37.63 -12.25
C VAL A 310 4.40 37.19 -12.22
N LEU A 311 5.17 37.62 -11.22
CA LEU A 311 6.58 37.24 -11.06
C LEU A 311 6.68 35.73 -10.85
N LYS A 312 5.87 35.18 -9.93
CA LYS A 312 5.84 33.74 -9.68
C LYS A 312 5.45 32.96 -10.94
N ALA A 313 4.43 33.41 -11.69
CA ALA A 313 4.05 32.79 -12.95
C ALA A 313 5.18 32.77 -13.98
N LYS A 314 5.97 33.84 -14.10
CA LYS A 314 7.16 33.86 -14.98
C LYS A 314 8.20 32.83 -14.56
N THR A 315 8.52 32.74 -13.27
CA THR A 315 9.45 31.73 -12.76
C THR A 315 8.97 30.31 -13.03
N LEU A 316 7.67 30.03 -12.83
CA LEU A 316 7.07 28.73 -13.14
C LEU A 316 7.20 28.37 -14.62
N LEU A 317 6.90 29.31 -15.52
CA LEU A 317 7.05 29.10 -16.95
C LEU A 317 8.51 28.85 -17.36
N ALA A 318 9.48 29.48 -16.69
CA ALA A 318 10.90 29.24 -16.93
C ALA A 318 11.29 27.79 -16.59
N VAL A 319 10.89 27.28 -15.42
CA VAL A 319 11.11 25.89 -15.01
C VAL A 319 10.42 24.93 -15.99
N ARG A 320 9.16 25.19 -16.34
CA ARG A 320 8.41 24.29 -17.25
C ARG A 320 9.03 24.19 -18.63
N ARG A 321 9.70 25.25 -19.09
CA ARG A 321 10.43 25.25 -20.36
C ARG A 321 11.65 24.33 -20.35
N THR A 322 12.28 24.06 -19.20
CA THR A 322 13.46 23.18 -19.10
C THR A 322 13.09 21.70 -19.05
N ILE A 323 11.88 21.35 -18.57
CA ILE A 323 11.42 19.96 -18.38
C ILE A 323 11.70 19.05 -19.60
N PRO A 324 11.30 19.40 -20.85
CA PRO A 324 11.53 18.48 -21.98
C PRO A 324 13.00 18.23 -22.27
N LYS A 325 13.87 19.25 -22.10
CA LYS A 325 15.31 19.11 -22.28
C LYS A 325 15.92 18.27 -21.16
N ALA A 326 15.51 18.50 -19.92
CA ALA A 326 15.96 17.74 -18.75
C ALA A 326 15.59 16.26 -18.86
N VAL A 327 14.34 15.94 -19.18
CA VAL A 327 13.85 14.56 -19.37
C VAL A 327 14.61 13.86 -20.49
N LYS A 328 14.89 14.56 -21.60
CA LYS A 328 15.70 14.02 -22.69
C LYS A 328 17.14 13.74 -22.26
N SER A 329 17.78 14.69 -21.58
CA SER A 329 19.15 14.51 -21.07
C SER A 329 19.24 13.32 -20.12
N ILE A 330 18.29 13.18 -19.20
CA ILE A 330 18.20 12.04 -18.28
C ILE A 330 18.00 10.74 -19.04
N SER A 331 17.11 10.73 -20.03
CA SER A 331 16.89 9.59 -20.92
C SER A 331 18.17 9.16 -21.63
N ASP A 332 18.94 10.11 -22.16
CA ASP A 332 20.21 9.85 -22.85
C ASP A 332 21.29 9.31 -21.88
N ILE A 333 21.34 9.83 -20.65
CA ILE A 333 22.25 9.35 -19.60
C ILE A 333 21.89 7.90 -19.21
N ILE A 334 20.61 7.62 -18.89
CA ILE A 334 20.14 6.27 -18.55
C ILE A 334 20.45 5.29 -19.69
N LYS A 335 20.14 5.67 -20.93
CA LYS A 335 20.38 4.83 -22.10
C LYS A 335 21.85 4.46 -22.28
N ARG A 336 22.77 5.36 -21.90
CA ARG A 336 24.21 5.18 -22.10
C ARG A 336 24.90 4.47 -20.94
N PHE A 337 24.47 4.72 -19.71
CA PHE A 337 25.24 4.38 -18.51
C PHE A 337 24.51 3.47 -17.52
N TYR A 338 23.21 3.25 -17.65
CA TYR A 338 22.51 2.38 -16.70
C TYR A 338 22.87 0.91 -16.92
N SER A 339 23.27 0.23 -15.84
CA SER A 339 23.79 -1.14 -15.88
C SER A 339 22.72 -2.19 -16.22
N PHE A 340 21.46 -2.00 -15.80
CA PHE A 340 20.35 -2.90 -16.13
C PHE A 340 19.74 -2.59 -17.50
N ARG A 341 20.41 -3.04 -18.57
CA ARG A 341 20.07 -2.71 -19.97
C ARG A 341 18.68 -3.19 -20.39
N GLU A 342 18.21 -4.29 -19.83
CA GLU A 342 16.89 -4.88 -20.07
C GLU A 342 15.75 -3.98 -19.58
N LYS A 343 15.98 -3.17 -18.53
CA LYS A 343 14.98 -2.22 -18.01
C LYS A 343 14.94 -0.90 -18.80
N VAL A 344 16.03 -0.55 -19.51
CA VAL A 344 16.17 0.73 -20.23
C VAL A 344 14.99 1.00 -21.19
N PRO A 345 14.56 0.09 -22.09
CA PRO A 345 13.46 0.38 -23.01
C PRO A 345 12.15 0.75 -22.31
N ILE A 346 11.85 0.11 -21.17
CA ILE A 346 10.64 0.34 -20.39
C ILE A 346 10.73 1.69 -19.67
N LEU A 347 11.88 1.99 -19.04
CA LEU A 347 12.15 3.29 -18.39
C LEU A 347 12.00 4.45 -19.38
N LEU A 348 12.62 4.34 -20.56
CA LEU A 348 12.55 5.38 -21.59
C LEU A 348 11.12 5.58 -22.10
N LYS A 349 10.36 4.50 -22.31
CA LYS A 349 8.96 4.59 -22.73
C LYS A 349 8.12 5.29 -21.66
N HIS A 350 8.35 4.96 -20.38
CA HIS A 350 7.61 5.54 -19.26
C HIS A 350 7.85 7.05 -19.16
N LEU A 351 9.12 7.48 -19.16
CA LEU A 351 9.49 8.91 -19.13
C LEU A 351 8.86 9.74 -20.25
N VAL A 352 8.67 9.16 -21.44
CA VAL A 352 8.01 9.84 -22.57
C VAL A 352 6.51 10.04 -22.33
N THR A 353 5.87 9.15 -21.59
CA THR A 353 4.42 9.18 -21.29
C THR A 353 4.06 9.90 -20.00
N THR A 354 5.04 10.18 -19.13
CA THR A 354 4.84 10.83 -17.84
C THR A 354 4.22 12.23 -18.02
N ASP A 355 3.19 12.51 -17.21
CA ASP A 355 2.61 13.85 -17.11
C ASP A 355 3.37 14.69 -16.06
N PHE A 356 3.91 15.83 -16.51
CA PHE A 356 4.63 16.79 -15.69
C PHE A 356 3.77 18.05 -15.40
N PHE A 357 2.45 17.98 -15.54
CA PHE A 357 1.56 19.11 -15.29
C PHE A 357 1.68 19.68 -13.87
N THR A 358 1.85 18.81 -12.86
CA THR A 358 1.94 19.21 -11.45
C THR A 358 3.30 19.77 -11.04
N VAL A 359 4.32 19.68 -11.89
CA VAL A 359 5.68 20.14 -11.59
C VAL A 359 5.74 21.67 -11.61
N ILE A 360 6.10 22.26 -10.47
CA ILE A 360 6.21 23.72 -10.29
C ILE A 360 7.62 24.18 -9.86
N SER A 361 8.54 23.27 -9.53
CA SER A 361 9.95 23.56 -9.29
C SER A 361 10.88 22.45 -9.82
N GLU A 362 12.20 22.66 -9.76
CA GLU A 362 13.18 21.63 -10.12
C GLU A 362 13.25 20.51 -9.07
N GLU A 363 13.00 20.83 -7.80
CA GLU A 363 12.85 19.85 -6.73
C GLU A 363 11.64 18.94 -6.99
N ASP A 364 10.50 19.50 -7.41
CA ASP A 364 9.33 18.70 -7.81
C ASP A 364 9.63 17.83 -9.03
N LEU A 365 10.43 18.34 -9.99
CA LEU A 365 10.83 17.58 -11.17
C LEU A 365 11.69 16.39 -10.76
N ALA A 366 12.70 16.60 -9.91
CA ALA A 366 13.55 15.54 -9.38
C ALA A 366 12.72 14.50 -8.61
N ALA A 367 11.82 14.94 -7.72
CA ALA A 367 10.94 14.05 -6.96
C ALA A 367 10.01 13.24 -7.87
N LYS A 368 9.38 13.88 -8.86
CA LYS A 368 8.52 13.21 -9.84
C LYS A 368 9.32 12.18 -10.66
N LEU A 369 10.49 12.56 -11.17
CA LEU A 369 11.33 11.63 -11.94
C LEU A 369 11.84 10.46 -11.11
N ASN A 370 12.21 10.69 -9.85
CA ASN A 370 12.56 9.60 -8.93
C ASN A 370 11.40 8.63 -8.76
N TYR A 371 10.18 9.13 -8.51
CA TYR A 371 9.00 8.29 -8.35
C TYR A 371 8.76 7.42 -9.60
N GLU A 372 8.81 8.03 -10.79
CA GLU A 372 8.56 7.33 -12.06
C GLU A 372 9.65 6.31 -12.38
N LEU A 373 10.94 6.65 -12.16
CA LEU A 373 12.04 5.72 -12.38
C LEU A 373 12.00 4.55 -11.38
N GLN A 374 11.83 4.83 -10.09
CA GLN A 374 11.84 3.82 -9.04
C GLN A 374 10.66 2.84 -9.16
N SER A 375 9.51 3.28 -9.69
CA SER A 375 8.37 2.39 -9.95
C SER A 375 8.64 1.27 -10.96
N ILE A 376 9.76 1.34 -11.69
CA ILE A 376 10.18 0.36 -12.70
C ILE A 376 11.56 -0.23 -12.38
N SER A 377 12.52 0.62 -11.97
CA SER A 377 13.90 0.17 -11.75
C SER A 377 14.02 -0.67 -10.50
N GLU A 378 13.33 -0.29 -9.42
CA GLU A 378 13.52 -0.83 -8.06
C GLU A 378 15.00 -0.83 -7.63
N ASP A 379 15.83 0.00 -8.28
CA ASP A 379 17.26 0.10 -8.05
C ASP A 379 17.53 1.35 -7.20
N PRO A 380 17.83 1.20 -5.90
CA PRO A 380 17.98 2.32 -4.99
C PRO A 380 19.17 3.23 -5.36
N ARG A 381 20.09 2.78 -6.22
CA ARG A 381 21.26 3.56 -6.66
C ARG A 381 20.93 4.58 -7.75
N LEU A 382 19.82 4.39 -8.48
CA LEU A 382 19.36 5.32 -9.51
C LEU A 382 18.59 6.48 -8.88
N ILE A 383 19.29 7.57 -8.60
CA ILE A 383 18.75 8.71 -7.84
C ILE A 383 18.92 10.01 -8.63
N ILE A 384 17.90 10.86 -8.58
CA ILE A 384 17.94 12.23 -9.08
C ILE A 384 17.83 13.20 -7.90
N THR A 385 18.72 14.18 -7.82
CA THR A 385 18.69 15.23 -6.80
C THR A 385 18.69 16.60 -7.46
N ALA A 386 18.05 17.58 -6.80
CA ALA A 386 18.17 18.99 -7.17
C ALA A 386 19.11 19.67 -6.15
N THR A 387 20.32 20.04 -6.58
CA THR A 387 21.34 20.66 -5.73
C THR A 387 22.03 21.81 -6.45
N LYS A 388 22.13 22.95 -5.76
CA LYS A 388 22.90 24.13 -6.22
C LYS A 388 24.41 23.99 -6.03
N GLN A 389 24.83 22.99 -5.26
CA GLN A 389 26.25 22.70 -5.06
C GLN A 389 26.66 21.65 -6.09
N PRO A 390 27.78 21.86 -6.82
CA PRO A 390 28.32 20.81 -7.67
C PRO A 390 28.59 19.57 -6.79
N PRO A 391 28.31 18.35 -7.30
CA PRO A 391 28.54 17.15 -6.51
C PRO A 391 29.99 17.12 -6.05
N VAL A 392 30.21 16.70 -4.80
CA VAL A 392 31.54 16.28 -4.35
C VAL A 392 31.90 15.09 -5.22
N ILE A 393 32.64 15.34 -6.30
CA ILE A 393 33.35 14.29 -7.00
C ILE A 393 34.31 13.76 -5.95
N ILE A 394 34.04 12.57 -5.42
CA ILE A 394 35.06 11.78 -4.75
C ILE A 394 36.06 11.44 -5.86
N ARG A 395 36.96 12.39 -6.13
CA ARG A 395 38.15 12.15 -6.92
C ARG A 395 38.98 11.19 -6.09
N ASP A 396 39.50 10.16 -6.75
CA ASP A 396 40.58 9.35 -6.22
C ASP A 396 41.55 10.27 -5.49
N GLY A 397 41.67 10.08 -4.18
CA GLY A 397 42.73 10.72 -3.43
C GLY A 397 44.06 10.40 -4.10
N PRO A 398 45.03 11.32 -4.12
CA PRO A 398 46.28 11.11 -4.84
C PRO A 398 46.90 9.78 -4.42
N GLU A 399 47.04 8.89 -5.40
CA GLU A 399 47.72 7.62 -5.24
C GLU A 399 49.15 7.86 -4.72
N PRO A 400 49.70 6.95 -3.91
CA PRO A 400 51.14 6.85 -3.81
C PRO A 400 51.66 6.37 -5.16
N HIS A 401 52.10 7.31 -6.01
CA HIS A 401 52.88 7.00 -7.20
C HIS A 401 54.11 6.19 -6.79
N LEU A 402 54.14 4.91 -7.16
CA LEU A 402 55.30 4.04 -7.03
C LEU A 402 56.33 4.42 -8.09
N THR A 403 57.24 5.32 -7.74
CA THR A 403 58.48 5.52 -8.48
C THR A 403 59.52 4.47 -8.10
N SER A 404 60.02 3.75 -9.12
CA SER A 404 61.27 2.99 -9.19
C SER A 404 61.51 1.78 -8.26
N ASP A 405 61.92 0.69 -8.92
CA ASP A 405 62.32 -0.67 -8.54
C ASP A 405 63.22 -0.96 -7.31
N GLU A 406 63.40 -0.09 -6.32
CA GLU A 406 64.41 -0.34 -5.26
C GLU A 406 63.99 -0.19 -3.78
N GLN A 407 62.69 -0.11 -3.45
CA GLN A 407 62.26 -0.19 -2.04
C GLN A 407 61.41 -1.43 -1.75
N PRO A 408 61.78 -2.26 -0.74
CA PRO A 408 60.97 -3.41 -0.35
C PRO A 408 59.64 -2.89 0.20
N TYR A 409 58.55 -3.17 -0.50
CA TYR A 409 57.19 -2.91 -0.02
C TYR A 409 57.03 -3.65 1.32
N PRO A 410 56.86 -2.95 2.46
CA PRO A 410 56.89 -3.60 3.75
C PRO A 410 55.56 -4.32 3.96
N VAL A 411 55.49 -5.61 3.57
CA VAL A 411 54.32 -6.49 3.76
C VAL A 411 53.85 -6.46 5.22
N ASP A 412 54.78 -6.41 6.17
CA ASP A 412 54.53 -6.30 7.62
C ASP A 412 53.82 -4.98 8.05
N LYS A 413 53.79 -3.95 7.17
CA LYS A 413 53.00 -2.72 7.38
C LYS A 413 51.61 -2.78 6.75
N VAL A 414 51.40 -3.68 5.78
CA VAL A 414 50.12 -3.86 5.07
C VAL A 414 49.27 -4.90 5.78
N PHE A 415 49.85 -6.06 6.07
CA PHE A 415 49.21 -7.17 6.77
C PHE A 415 49.82 -7.33 8.16
N LYS A 416 48.98 -7.27 9.19
CA LYS A 416 49.34 -7.58 10.57
C LYS A 416 48.85 -8.99 10.87
N VAL A 417 49.76 -9.85 11.32
CA VAL A 417 49.49 -11.28 11.52
C VAL A 417 49.89 -11.71 12.92
N HIS A 418 48.95 -12.31 13.62
CA HIS A 418 49.12 -12.76 15.01
C HIS A 418 48.45 -14.12 15.21
N LEU A 419 48.91 -14.87 16.21
CA LEU A 419 48.22 -16.05 16.72
C LEU A 419 47.48 -15.65 18.01
N LEU A 420 46.17 -15.88 18.03
CA LEU A 420 45.31 -15.69 19.18
C LEU A 420 45.18 -17.01 19.96
N THR A 421 44.57 -16.92 21.14
CA THR A 421 44.23 -18.08 21.97
C THR A 421 43.32 -19.06 21.21
N GLY A 422 43.44 -20.36 21.51
CA GLY A 422 42.56 -21.38 20.91
C GLY A 422 42.92 -21.80 19.49
N ASN A 423 44.19 -21.68 19.08
CA ASN A 423 44.67 -22.00 17.73
C ASN A 423 43.95 -21.20 16.62
N THR A 424 43.74 -19.90 16.87
CA THR A 424 43.08 -18.97 15.95
C THR A 424 44.12 -18.03 15.34
N GLY A 425 44.22 -18.02 14.02
CA GLY A 425 45.02 -17.05 13.28
C GLY A 425 44.28 -15.72 13.22
N TYR A 426 45.01 -14.60 13.26
CA TYR A 426 44.47 -13.26 13.11
C TYR A 426 45.22 -12.52 12.01
N LEU A 427 44.46 -11.98 11.05
CA LEU A 427 44.94 -11.25 9.88
C LEU A 427 44.22 -9.91 9.80
N ARG A 428 44.95 -8.80 9.88
CA ARG A 428 44.39 -7.44 9.70
C ARG A 428 45.07 -6.72 8.55
N PHE A 429 44.28 -5.99 7.77
CA PHE A 429 44.78 -5.05 6.79
C PHE A 429 43.78 -3.91 6.56
N ASP A 430 44.29 -2.69 6.45
CA ASP A 430 43.48 -1.47 6.47
C ASP A 430 43.13 -0.95 5.05
N LYS A 431 43.63 -1.64 4.00
CA LYS A 431 43.33 -1.35 2.59
C LYS A 431 43.59 -2.56 1.69
N PHE A 432 42.78 -2.76 0.65
CA PHE A 432 43.01 -3.74 -0.41
C PHE A 432 44.01 -3.20 -1.46
N PRO A 433 45.23 -3.76 -1.57
CA PRO A 433 46.19 -3.39 -2.62
C PRO A 433 45.74 -3.91 -3.98
N GLU A 434 46.21 -3.30 -5.08
CA GLU A 434 45.95 -3.85 -6.42
C GLU A 434 46.44 -5.30 -6.57
N ALA A 435 45.73 -6.07 -7.41
CA ALA A 435 46.12 -7.44 -7.76
C ALA A 435 47.57 -7.52 -8.28
N SER A 436 48.00 -6.54 -9.07
CA SER A 436 49.35 -6.42 -9.61
C SER A 436 50.43 -6.41 -8.51
N VAL A 437 50.15 -5.71 -7.40
CA VAL A 437 51.04 -5.60 -6.25
C VAL A 437 51.04 -6.89 -5.43
N LEU A 438 49.86 -7.51 -5.23
CA LEU A 438 49.74 -8.79 -4.52
C LEU A 438 50.51 -9.90 -5.24
N LEU A 439 50.36 -10.01 -6.56
CA LEU A 439 51.06 -11.01 -7.38
C LEU A 439 52.57 -10.80 -7.41
N ARG A 440 53.04 -9.54 -7.46
CA ARG A 440 54.48 -9.24 -7.40
C ARG A 440 55.11 -9.60 -6.05
N LEU A 441 54.33 -9.53 -4.97
CA LEU A 441 54.79 -9.78 -3.59
C LEU A 441 54.38 -11.16 -3.06
N GLU A 442 53.87 -12.05 -3.91
CA GLU A 442 53.24 -13.30 -3.53
C GLU A 442 54.13 -14.18 -2.64
N SER A 443 55.43 -14.31 -2.97
CA SER A 443 56.39 -15.08 -2.15
C SER A 443 56.59 -14.49 -0.75
N HIS A 444 56.54 -13.16 -0.63
CA HIS A 444 56.69 -12.49 0.66
C HIS A 444 55.41 -12.60 1.49
N ILE A 445 54.23 -12.42 0.85
CA ILE A 445 52.92 -12.60 1.47
C ILE A 445 52.77 -14.04 1.96
N THR A 446 53.15 -15.02 1.15
CA THR A 446 53.18 -16.44 1.53
C THR A 446 53.95 -16.66 2.83
N ARG A 447 55.21 -16.22 2.89
CA ARG A 447 56.09 -16.45 4.04
C ARG A 447 55.66 -15.70 5.30
N LYS A 448 55.10 -14.50 5.13
CA LYS A 448 54.78 -13.59 6.25
C LYS A 448 53.33 -13.66 6.73
N VAL A 449 52.42 -14.07 5.85
CA VAL A 449 50.97 -14.09 6.12
C VAL A 449 50.44 -15.50 6.21
N TRP A 450 50.58 -16.28 5.14
CA TRP A 450 49.94 -17.60 5.06
C TRP A 450 50.70 -18.69 5.79
N GLU A 451 52.04 -18.74 5.74
CA GLU A 451 52.85 -19.72 6.46
C GLU A 451 52.65 -19.69 7.99
N PRO A 452 52.58 -18.53 8.68
CA PRO A 452 52.38 -18.48 10.12
C PRO A 452 51.01 -18.98 10.60
N ILE A 453 49.97 -18.88 9.77
CA ILE A 453 48.59 -19.25 10.12
C ILE A 453 48.13 -20.55 9.46
N LYS A 454 48.98 -21.20 8.66
CA LYS A 454 48.61 -22.36 7.83
C LYS A 454 48.11 -23.57 8.62
N ASP A 455 48.43 -23.67 9.91
CA ASP A 455 48.09 -24.79 10.80
C ASP A 455 47.02 -24.41 11.84
N THR A 456 46.45 -23.20 11.76
CA THR A 456 45.37 -22.77 12.68
C THR A 456 44.05 -23.43 12.33
N GLU A 457 43.17 -23.61 13.32
CA GLU A 457 41.82 -24.16 13.11
C GLU A 457 40.83 -23.11 12.62
N ASN A 458 40.99 -21.88 13.11
CA ASN A 458 40.16 -20.72 12.79
C ASN A 458 41.03 -19.56 12.30
N LEU A 459 40.46 -18.69 11.47
CA LEU A 459 41.07 -17.46 10.98
C LEU A 459 40.12 -16.29 11.16
N VAL A 460 40.56 -15.29 11.92
CA VAL A 460 39.90 -13.99 12.05
C VAL A 460 40.55 -13.01 11.07
N ILE A 461 39.77 -12.44 10.16
CA ILE A 461 40.17 -11.40 9.22
C ILE A 461 39.56 -10.08 9.70
N ASP A 462 40.38 -9.14 10.15
CA ASP A 462 39.91 -7.88 10.72
C ASP A 462 39.92 -6.76 9.67
N LEU A 463 38.72 -6.35 9.25
CA LEU A 463 38.45 -5.27 8.31
C LEU A 463 37.85 -4.03 8.96
N ARG A 464 37.81 -3.94 10.30
CA ARG A 464 37.19 -2.82 11.04
C ARG A 464 37.85 -1.46 10.80
N TYR A 465 39.00 -1.43 10.15
CA TYR A 465 39.73 -0.20 9.80
C TYR A 465 39.95 -0.09 8.28
N ASN A 466 39.27 -0.94 7.50
CA ASN A 466 39.53 -1.11 6.09
C ASN A 466 38.74 -0.10 5.24
N THR A 467 39.41 0.97 4.83
CA THR A 467 38.81 2.05 4.02
C THR A 467 38.60 1.68 2.54
N GLY A 468 38.64 0.40 2.19
CA GLY A 468 38.45 -0.13 0.84
C GLY A 468 39.75 -0.36 0.09
N GLY A 469 39.76 -0.04 -1.21
CA GLY A 469 40.87 -0.34 -2.11
C GLY A 469 40.39 -0.94 -3.42
N SER A 470 41.25 -1.73 -4.06
CA SER A 470 40.95 -2.27 -5.39
C SER A 470 40.19 -3.59 -5.33
N SER A 471 39.05 -3.66 -6.05
CA SER A 471 38.23 -4.88 -6.19
C SER A 471 38.96 -6.01 -6.93
N ASP A 472 39.97 -5.69 -7.74
CA ASP A 472 40.77 -6.69 -8.46
C ASP A 472 41.62 -7.57 -7.52
N ALA A 473 41.79 -7.16 -6.26
CA ALA A 473 42.47 -7.89 -5.22
C ALA A 473 41.69 -9.11 -4.71
N LEU A 474 40.36 -9.06 -4.81
CA LEU A 474 39.45 -10.05 -4.21
C LEU A 474 39.72 -11.47 -4.72
N PRO A 475 39.85 -11.73 -6.04
CA PRO A 475 40.13 -13.07 -6.53
C PRO A 475 41.45 -13.64 -6.01
N VAL A 476 42.47 -12.79 -5.81
CA VAL A 476 43.77 -13.21 -5.28
C VAL A 476 43.65 -13.64 -3.82
N LEU A 477 43.05 -12.80 -2.96
CA LEU A 477 42.94 -13.06 -1.53
C LEU A 477 41.95 -14.20 -1.22
N LEU A 478 40.81 -14.25 -1.91
CA LEU A 478 39.82 -15.32 -1.72
C LEU A 478 40.38 -16.69 -2.15
N SER A 479 41.28 -16.75 -3.14
CA SER A 479 41.89 -18.01 -3.58
C SER A 479 42.64 -18.75 -2.47
N TYR A 480 43.24 -18.03 -1.52
CA TYR A 480 43.90 -18.64 -0.36
C TYR A 480 42.91 -19.29 0.63
N LEU A 481 41.61 -18.99 0.55
CA LEU A 481 40.59 -19.57 1.41
C LEU A 481 40.00 -20.87 0.86
N TYR A 482 40.41 -21.32 -0.33
CA TYR A 482 39.89 -22.52 -0.99
C TYR A 482 40.98 -23.53 -1.32
N ASP A 483 40.61 -24.81 -1.42
CA ASP A 483 41.52 -25.85 -1.86
C ASP A 483 41.83 -25.67 -3.37
N THR A 484 43.11 -25.69 -3.73
CA THR A 484 43.63 -25.34 -5.08
C THR A 484 43.25 -26.33 -6.20
N SER A 485 42.44 -27.34 -5.89
CA SER A 485 42.08 -28.40 -6.83
C SER A 485 40.90 -28.06 -7.74
N LEU A 486 40.10 -27.06 -7.40
CA LEU A 486 38.88 -26.69 -8.13
C LEU A 486 38.83 -25.18 -8.39
N SER A 487 38.50 -24.82 -9.63
CA SER A 487 38.17 -23.43 -9.97
C SER A 487 36.75 -23.13 -9.51
N ILE A 488 36.62 -22.19 -8.57
CA ILE A 488 35.35 -21.78 -7.97
C ILE A 488 35.00 -20.41 -8.54
N HIS A 489 33.76 -20.26 -9.02
CA HIS A 489 33.23 -18.96 -9.42
C HIS A 489 33.01 -18.12 -8.16
N LEU A 490 33.67 -16.96 -8.10
CA LEU A 490 33.59 -16.07 -6.95
C LEU A 490 32.47 -15.04 -7.15
N PHE A 491 32.51 -14.31 -8.27
CA PHE A 491 31.53 -13.29 -8.63
C PHE A 491 31.71 -12.84 -10.08
N THR A 492 30.76 -12.05 -10.57
CA THR A 492 30.76 -11.47 -11.91
C THR A 492 30.58 -9.95 -11.81
N ILE A 493 31.44 -9.21 -12.51
CA ILE A 493 31.29 -7.75 -12.68
C ILE A 493 30.78 -7.48 -14.09
N TYR A 494 29.65 -6.78 -14.19
CA TYR A 494 29.23 -6.15 -15.44
C TYR A 494 29.48 -4.65 -15.38
N ASN A 495 30.31 -4.12 -16.30
CA ASN A 495 30.59 -2.70 -16.45
C ASN A 495 29.89 -2.14 -17.70
N SER A 496 28.89 -1.29 -17.49
CA SER A 496 28.09 -0.69 -18.57
C SER A 496 28.87 0.31 -19.44
N ILE A 497 29.90 0.98 -18.89
CA ILE A 497 30.71 1.99 -19.58
C ILE A 497 31.58 1.32 -20.64
N GLN A 498 32.25 0.24 -20.26
CA GLN A 498 33.09 -0.55 -21.16
C GLN A 498 32.27 -1.59 -21.94
N ASN A 499 31.05 -1.86 -21.49
CA ASN A 499 30.18 -2.93 -21.96
C ASN A 499 30.87 -4.30 -21.91
N THR A 500 31.52 -4.57 -20.78
CA THR A 500 32.28 -5.80 -20.52
C THR A 500 31.67 -6.54 -19.34
N THR A 501 31.61 -7.86 -19.45
CA THR A 501 31.27 -8.77 -18.35
C THR A 501 32.52 -9.57 -18.03
N THR A 502 32.93 -9.57 -16.77
CA THR A 502 34.11 -10.29 -16.31
C THR A 502 33.68 -11.25 -15.21
N GLU A 503 33.79 -12.54 -15.48
CA GLU A 503 33.63 -13.59 -14.48
C GLU A 503 34.96 -13.80 -13.76
N LEU A 504 34.92 -13.73 -12.43
CA LEU A 504 36.10 -13.85 -11.59
C LEU A 504 36.02 -15.16 -10.80
N HIS A 505 37.11 -15.93 -10.92
CA HIS A 505 37.24 -17.25 -10.31
C HIS A 505 38.45 -17.30 -9.39
N THR A 506 38.55 -18.34 -8.58
CA THR A 506 39.79 -18.66 -7.88
C THR A 506 40.95 -18.86 -8.87
N LEU A 507 42.15 -18.44 -8.46
CA LEU A 507 43.38 -18.59 -9.24
C LEU A 507 43.69 -20.08 -9.43
N SER A 508 44.16 -20.44 -10.64
CA SER A 508 44.52 -21.83 -10.99
C SER A 508 45.70 -22.38 -10.18
N SER A 509 46.53 -21.50 -9.64
CA SER A 509 47.64 -21.83 -8.76
C SER A 509 47.95 -20.63 -7.87
N ILE A 510 48.15 -20.87 -6.59
CA ILE A 510 48.66 -19.90 -5.63
C ILE A 510 50.03 -20.36 -5.14
N GLN A 511 50.92 -19.43 -4.82
CA GLN A 511 52.16 -19.72 -4.13
C GLN A 511 51.88 -19.85 -2.62
N GLY A 512 52.36 -20.94 -2.00
CA GLY A 512 52.23 -21.15 -0.55
C GLY A 512 51.11 -22.09 -0.12
N PRO A 513 50.91 -22.25 1.21
CA PRO A 513 49.83 -23.07 1.73
C PRO A 513 48.48 -22.37 1.55
N SER A 514 47.49 -23.09 1.03
CA SER A 514 46.09 -22.66 1.13
C SER A 514 45.60 -22.81 2.57
N TYR A 515 44.74 -21.90 3.02
CA TYR A 515 43.96 -22.07 4.24
C TYR A 515 42.90 -23.17 4.09
N GLY A 516 42.46 -23.46 2.87
CA GLY A 516 41.59 -24.58 2.53
C GLY A 516 40.11 -24.34 2.87
N SER A 517 39.22 -25.15 2.29
CA SER A 517 37.77 -24.86 2.28
C SER A 517 37.03 -25.17 3.59
N ARG A 518 37.59 -26.00 4.47
CA ARG A 518 36.87 -26.57 5.63
C ARG A 518 37.02 -25.77 6.92
N ARG A 519 38.11 -25.02 7.08
CA ARG A 519 38.44 -24.31 8.33
C ARG A 519 37.62 -23.04 8.52
N GLY A 520 37.39 -22.68 9.79
CA GLY A 520 36.58 -21.53 10.17
C GLY A 520 37.21 -20.22 9.72
N VAL A 521 36.42 -19.34 9.09
CA VAL A 521 36.83 -17.99 8.71
C VAL A 521 35.81 -17.01 9.26
N TYR A 522 36.28 -15.99 9.96
CA TYR A 522 35.48 -15.00 10.65
C TYR A 522 35.97 -13.62 10.25
N VAL A 523 35.10 -12.75 9.76
CA VAL A 523 35.45 -11.43 9.23
C VAL A 523 34.88 -10.36 10.12
N LEU A 524 35.75 -9.49 10.66
CA LEU A 524 35.32 -8.39 11.51
C LEU A 524 35.11 -7.14 10.68
N THR A 525 33.97 -6.47 10.88
CA THR A 525 33.54 -5.30 10.11
C THR A 525 33.14 -4.14 11.02
N SER A 526 33.20 -2.93 10.48
CA SER A 526 32.73 -1.70 11.13
C SER A 526 32.16 -0.76 10.09
N TYR A 527 31.64 0.39 10.51
CA TYR A 527 31.27 1.48 9.59
C TYR A 527 32.43 1.93 8.68
N ASP A 528 33.70 1.79 9.11
CA ASP A 528 34.86 2.16 8.30
C ASP A 528 35.17 1.15 7.18
N THR A 529 34.61 -0.07 7.25
CA THR A 529 34.72 -1.07 6.19
C THR A 529 34.01 -0.55 4.93
N ALA A 530 34.76 -0.25 3.88
CA ALA A 530 34.24 0.40 2.67
C ALA A 530 34.66 -0.28 1.36
N ALA A 531 33.92 -0.07 0.27
CA ALA A 531 34.25 -0.51 -1.10
C ALA A 531 34.70 -1.99 -1.19
N ALA A 532 35.95 -2.27 -1.57
CA ALA A 532 36.48 -3.64 -1.69
C ALA A 532 36.41 -4.43 -0.38
N GLY A 533 36.46 -3.78 0.80
CA GLY A 533 36.25 -4.45 2.08
C GLY A 533 34.81 -4.93 2.28
N GLU A 534 33.85 -4.16 1.77
CA GLU A 534 32.44 -4.55 1.78
C GLU A 534 32.19 -5.66 0.77
N GLU A 535 32.75 -5.56 -0.44
CA GLU A 535 32.71 -6.63 -1.44
C GLU A 535 33.30 -7.93 -0.88
N PHE A 536 34.41 -7.87 -0.15
CA PHE A 536 34.98 -9.04 0.52
C PHE A 536 34.04 -9.63 1.59
N ALA A 537 33.47 -8.81 2.47
CA ALA A 537 32.54 -9.28 3.50
C ALA A 537 31.29 -9.92 2.89
N TYR A 538 30.71 -9.28 1.87
CA TYR A 538 29.57 -9.80 1.12
C TYR A 538 29.87 -11.14 0.43
N LEU A 539 31.06 -11.28 -0.17
CA LEU A 539 31.50 -12.54 -0.79
C LEU A 539 31.70 -13.65 0.23
N ILE A 540 32.16 -13.32 1.45
CA ILE A 540 32.32 -14.32 2.51
C ILE A 540 30.98 -14.94 2.92
N GLN A 541 29.90 -14.13 2.95
CA GLN A 541 28.53 -14.61 3.21
C GLN A 541 27.94 -15.37 2.01
N SER A 542 27.96 -14.79 0.80
CA SER A 542 27.31 -15.37 -0.40
C SER A 542 27.97 -16.67 -0.88
N LEU A 543 29.29 -16.79 -0.70
CA LEU A 543 30.02 -18.03 -0.95
C LEU A 543 29.91 -19.06 0.18
N HIS A 544 29.18 -18.74 1.26
CA HIS A 544 29.13 -19.50 2.49
C HIS A 544 30.52 -19.86 3.01
N ARG A 545 31.49 -18.94 2.88
CA ARG A 545 32.88 -19.22 3.23
C ARG A 545 33.18 -18.95 4.70
N GLY A 546 32.48 -18.03 5.33
CA GLY A 546 32.75 -17.64 6.71
C GLY A 546 31.62 -16.83 7.33
N THR A 547 31.88 -16.32 8.51
CA THR A 547 30.93 -15.54 9.32
C THR A 547 31.38 -14.10 9.40
N VAL A 548 30.51 -13.15 9.09
CA VAL A 548 30.77 -11.72 9.22
C VAL A 548 30.23 -11.22 10.56
N ILE A 549 31.05 -10.49 11.30
CA ILE A 549 30.77 -10.06 12.68
C ILE A 549 31.12 -8.57 12.80
N GLY A 550 30.28 -7.78 13.47
CA GLY A 550 30.57 -6.38 13.77
C GLY A 550 29.43 -5.44 13.39
N GLU A 551 29.78 -4.23 12.95
CA GLU A 551 28.79 -3.21 12.57
C GLU A 551 28.45 -3.31 11.08
N ILE A 552 27.29 -2.75 10.70
CA ILE A 552 26.94 -2.58 9.29
C ILE A 552 28.00 -1.71 8.61
N THR A 553 28.48 -2.16 7.45
CA THR A 553 29.55 -1.48 6.72
C THR A 553 29.11 -0.15 6.09
N SER A 554 30.05 0.62 5.52
CA SER A 554 29.83 2.01 5.11
C SER A 554 28.72 2.26 4.06
N GLY A 555 28.40 1.26 3.24
CA GLY A 555 27.55 1.36 2.06
C GLY A 555 28.15 2.15 0.89
N THR A 556 29.45 2.46 0.93
CA THR A 556 30.14 3.29 -0.07
C THR A 556 30.71 2.44 -1.17
N LEU A 557 29.92 2.23 -2.24
CA LEU A 557 30.34 1.46 -3.41
C LEU A 557 30.76 2.36 -4.57
N LEU A 558 31.81 1.94 -5.29
CA LEU A 558 32.29 2.58 -6.51
C LEU A 558 31.49 2.18 -7.76
N HIS A 559 30.22 1.79 -7.59
CA HIS A 559 29.41 1.20 -8.67
C HIS A 559 28.54 2.20 -9.42
N SER A 560 28.49 3.46 -8.96
CA SER A 560 27.62 4.51 -9.53
C SER A 560 28.39 5.76 -9.97
N ARG A 561 27.82 6.51 -10.91
CA ARG A 561 28.38 7.76 -11.42
C ARG A 561 27.32 8.84 -11.50
N SER A 562 27.67 10.05 -11.06
CA SER A 562 26.79 11.22 -11.11
C SER A 562 27.03 12.08 -12.35
N PHE A 563 25.95 12.58 -12.94
CA PHE A 563 25.93 13.42 -14.13
C PHE A 563 25.04 14.64 -13.90
N HIS A 564 25.55 15.83 -14.24
CA HIS A 564 24.76 17.05 -14.18
C HIS A 564 23.87 17.17 -15.42
N VAL A 565 22.61 17.53 -15.23
CA VAL A 565 21.66 17.79 -16.32
C VAL A 565 21.84 19.24 -16.78
N GLU A 566 22.07 19.43 -18.08
CA GLU A 566 22.34 20.77 -18.63
C GLU A 566 21.23 21.78 -18.33
N ASP A 567 21.62 23.02 -18.02
CA ASP A 567 20.71 24.17 -17.77
C ASP A 567 19.72 24.00 -16.60
N THR A 568 20.01 23.12 -15.64
CA THR A 568 19.21 22.87 -14.43
C THR A 568 20.11 22.62 -13.22
N ASP A 569 19.62 22.74 -11.99
CA ASP A 569 20.35 22.33 -10.78
C ASP A 569 20.19 20.81 -10.50
N ILE A 570 19.82 20.01 -11.51
CA ILE A 570 19.52 18.58 -11.38
C ILE A 570 20.77 17.73 -11.64
N VAL A 571 21.03 16.79 -10.73
CA VAL A 571 22.07 15.76 -10.86
C VAL A 571 21.41 14.39 -10.83
N ILE A 572 21.80 13.52 -11.77
CA ILE A 572 21.40 12.12 -11.78
C ILE A 572 22.60 11.23 -11.44
N THR A 573 22.44 10.37 -10.45
CA THR A 573 23.37 9.29 -10.12
C THR A 573 22.86 8.00 -10.74
N VAL A 574 23.68 7.37 -11.57
CA VAL A 574 23.33 6.15 -12.31
C VAL A 574 24.31 5.04 -11.95
N PRO A 575 23.83 3.84 -11.59
CA PRO A 575 24.68 2.68 -11.41
C PRO A 575 25.25 2.23 -12.76
N VAL A 576 26.58 2.17 -12.81
CA VAL A 576 27.36 1.82 -14.00
C VAL A 576 27.98 0.43 -13.91
N ILE A 577 28.06 -0.13 -12.69
CA ILE A 577 28.57 -1.48 -12.41
C ILE A 577 27.46 -2.30 -11.73
N ASN A 578 27.31 -3.55 -12.17
CA ASN A 578 26.58 -4.58 -11.44
C ASN A 578 27.59 -5.59 -10.89
N PHE A 579 27.60 -5.74 -9.57
CA PHE A 579 28.34 -6.76 -8.86
C PHE A 579 27.40 -7.93 -8.59
N ILE A 580 27.65 -9.07 -9.23
CA ILE A 580 26.78 -10.24 -9.22
C ILE A 580 27.50 -11.35 -8.47
N ASP A 581 26.88 -11.90 -7.42
CA ASP A 581 27.48 -12.96 -6.61
C ASP A 581 27.50 -14.33 -7.34
N ASN A 582 27.99 -15.36 -6.65
CA ASN A 582 28.02 -16.74 -7.13
C ASN A 582 26.62 -17.38 -7.30
N ASN A 583 25.57 -16.79 -6.75
CA ASN A 583 24.19 -17.24 -6.88
C ASN A 583 23.46 -16.56 -8.04
N GLY A 584 24.09 -15.56 -8.68
CA GLY A 584 23.49 -14.77 -9.75
C GLY A 584 22.72 -13.54 -9.25
N GLU A 585 22.77 -13.24 -7.96
CA GLU A 585 22.12 -12.10 -7.35
C GLU A 585 22.99 -10.84 -7.51
N CYS A 586 22.39 -9.75 -7.98
CA CYS A 586 23.09 -8.48 -8.11
C CYS A 586 23.03 -7.71 -6.79
N TRP A 587 24.18 -7.38 -6.23
CA TRP A 587 24.24 -6.52 -5.06
C TRP A 587 23.92 -5.07 -5.46
N LEU A 588 22.75 -4.59 -5.00
CA LEU A 588 22.24 -3.24 -5.28
C LEU A 588 22.81 -2.16 -4.33
N GLY A 589 23.81 -2.50 -3.53
CA GLY A 589 24.45 -1.61 -2.57
C GLY A 589 23.80 -1.57 -1.20
N GLY A 590 24.18 -0.55 -0.42
CA GLY A 590 24.00 -0.55 1.04
C GLY A 590 25.17 -1.22 1.76
N GLY A 591 25.29 -0.98 3.06
CA GLY A 591 26.28 -1.68 3.88
C GLY A 591 25.94 -3.17 4.00
N VAL A 592 26.96 -4.02 4.01
CA VAL A 592 26.85 -5.44 4.34
C VAL A 592 26.39 -5.54 5.79
N VAL A 593 25.32 -6.29 6.01
CA VAL A 593 24.81 -6.59 7.35
C VAL A 593 25.53 -7.84 7.86
N PRO A 594 26.29 -7.75 8.97
CA PRO A 594 26.98 -8.89 9.55
C PRO A 594 26.01 -9.99 10.00
N ASP A 595 26.48 -11.24 10.00
CA ASP A 595 25.75 -12.39 10.54
C ASP A 595 25.53 -12.25 12.06
N ALA A 596 26.51 -11.66 12.77
CA ALA A 596 26.38 -11.22 14.16
C ALA A 596 26.65 -9.72 14.27
N ILE A 597 25.59 -8.95 14.53
CA ILE A 597 25.68 -7.50 14.70
C ILE A 597 26.15 -7.17 16.12
N VAL A 598 27.29 -6.51 16.23
CA VAL A 598 27.90 -6.11 17.50
C VAL A 598 28.76 -4.86 17.28
N LEU A 599 29.03 -4.08 18.33
CA LEU A 599 29.95 -2.93 18.22
C LEU A 599 31.35 -3.36 17.79
N ALA A 600 32.01 -2.50 17.03
CA ALA A 600 33.33 -2.82 16.47
C ALA A 600 34.34 -3.21 17.56
N GLU A 601 34.33 -2.57 18.74
CA GLU A 601 35.19 -2.91 19.87
C GLU A 601 35.01 -4.36 20.39
N ASP A 602 33.77 -4.85 20.44
CA ASP A 602 33.42 -6.13 21.05
C ASP A 602 33.46 -7.31 20.05
N SER A 603 33.59 -7.02 18.76
CA SER A 603 33.58 -8.03 17.67
C SER A 603 34.62 -9.16 17.81
N ILE A 604 35.78 -8.92 18.45
CA ILE A 604 36.76 -9.98 18.71
C ILE A 604 36.25 -10.94 19.79
N GLU A 605 35.64 -10.42 20.85
CA GLU A 605 35.05 -11.24 21.91
C GLU A 605 33.91 -12.07 21.35
N GLN A 606 33.00 -11.43 20.60
CA GLN A 606 31.90 -12.10 19.91
C GLN A 606 32.40 -13.19 18.95
N ALA A 607 33.49 -12.95 18.21
CA ALA A 607 34.07 -13.97 17.34
C ALA A 607 34.54 -15.21 18.12
N HIS A 608 35.12 -15.04 19.31
CA HIS A 608 35.49 -16.19 20.14
C HIS A 608 34.27 -16.99 20.64
N GLU A 609 33.20 -16.31 21.03
CA GLU A 609 31.95 -16.98 21.44
C GLU A 609 31.35 -17.79 20.29
N ILE A 610 31.28 -17.20 19.09
CA ILE A 610 30.75 -17.87 17.90
C ILE A 610 31.66 -19.03 17.47
N ILE A 611 32.98 -18.87 17.53
CA ILE A 611 33.94 -19.97 17.28
C ILE A 611 33.66 -21.15 18.22
N GLU A 612 33.42 -20.89 19.50
CA GLU A 612 33.11 -21.95 20.46
C GLU A 612 31.75 -22.59 20.17
N PHE A 613 30.73 -21.79 19.84
CA PHE A 613 29.41 -22.27 19.47
C PHE A 613 29.45 -23.15 18.21
N HIS A 614 30.19 -22.76 17.17
CA HIS A 614 30.32 -23.49 15.91
C HIS A 614 30.88 -24.90 16.07
N LYS A 615 31.67 -25.18 17.12
CA LYS A 615 32.15 -26.54 17.42
C LYS A 615 31.01 -27.52 17.66
N ASN A 616 29.87 -27.05 18.16
CA ASN A 616 28.73 -27.89 18.52
C ASN A 616 27.71 -28.07 17.38
N ILE A 617 27.74 -27.22 16.34
CA ILE A 617 26.72 -27.22 15.27
C ILE A 617 26.62 -28.58 14.59
N GLN A 618 27.75 -29.19 14.21
CA GLN A 618 27.75 -30.49 13.54
C GLN A 618 26.98 -31.54 14.34
N HIS A 619 27.25 -31.58 15.64
CA HIS A 619 26.63 -32.54 16.56
C HIS A 619 25.13 -32.27 16.71
N LEU A 620 24.72 -31.02 16.93
CA LEU A 620 23.31 -30.66 17.04
C LEU A 620 22.51 -30.99 15.76
N VAL A 621 23.08 -30.69 14.59
CA VAL A 621 22.47 -31.03 13.29
C VAL A 621 22.29 -32.55 13.16
N GLN A 622 23.28 -33.34 13.59
CA GLN A 622 23.18 -34.80 13.58
C GLN A 622 22.06 -35.30 14.52
N ILE A 623 21.98 -34.78 15.75
CA ILE A 623 20.94 -35.17 16.72
C ILE A 623 19.54 -34.87 16.18
N VAL A 624 19.33 -33.75 15.48
CA VAL A 624 18.04 -33.44 14.84
C VAL A 624 17.69 -34.50 13.79
N GLY A 625 18.64 -34.92 12.96
CA GLY A 625 18.46 -36.02 12.01
C GLY A 625 18.06 -37.33 12.69
N GLU A 626 18.75 -37.70 13.77
CA GLU A 626 18.46 -38.91 14.56
C GLU A 626 17.07 -38.86 15.22
N LEU A 627 16.67 -37.71 15.76
CA LEU A 627 15.33 -37.52 16.34
C LEU A 627 14.23 -37.70 15.27
N LEU A 628 14.45 -37.20 14.06
CA LEU A 628 13.50 -37.37 12.96
C LEU A 628 13.41 -38.83 12.52
N GLU A 629 14.53 -39.52 12.35
CA GLU A 629 14.55 -40.94 11.98
C GLU A 629 13.82 -41.81 13.01
N LYS A 630 13.87 -41.41 14.29
CA LYS A 630 13.26 -42.14 15.40
C LYS A 630 11.78 -41.81 15.66
N HIS A 631 11.36 -40.57 15.38
CA HIS A 631 10.05 -40.08 15.84
C HIS A 631 9.14 -39.59 14.72
N TYR A 632 9.66 -39.27 13.53
CA TYR A 632 8.85 -38.74 12.45
C TYR A 632 8.03 -39.84 11.77
N ALA A 633 6.76 -39.53 11.50
CA ALA A 633 5.81 -40.50 10.99
C ALA A 633 6.09 -41.01 9.56
N ILE A 634 6.95 -40.34 8.79
CA ILE A 634 7.28 -40.68 7.40
C ILE A 634 8.79 -40.99 7.29
N PRO A 635 9.21 -42.26 7.45
CA PRO A 635 10.62 -42.64 7.54
C PRO A 635 11.46 -42.27 6.31
N GLU A 636 10.90 -42.35 5.11
CA GLU A 636 11.62 -42.04 3.88
C GLU A 636 11.99 -40.55 3.79
N ILE A 637 11.12 -39.67 4.30
CA ILE A 637 11.37 -38.23 4.36
C ILE A 637 12.37 -37.93 5.48
N ALA A 638 12.28 -38.60 6.64
CA ALA A 638 13.23 -38.42 7.73
C ALA A 638 14.68 -38.70 7.29
N ALA A 639 14.91 -39.84 6.61
CA ALA A 639 16.24 -40.18 6.09
C ALA A 639 16.74 -39.16 5.06
N LYS A 640 15.86 -38.65 4.20
CA LYS A 640 16.20 -37.59 3.24
C LYS A 640 16.61 -36.29 3.95
N ILE A 641 15.87 -35.88 4.98
CA ILE A 641 16.19 -34.68 5.77
C ILE A 641 17.57 -34.85 6.42
N SER A 642 17.82 -35.96 7.11
CA SER A 642 19.09 -36.29 7.76
C SER A 642 20.28 -36.11 6.79
N GLN A 643 20.14 -36.63 5.57
CA GLN A 643 21.14 -36.48 4.51
C GLN A 643 21.31 -35.02 4.04
N VAL A 644 20.21 -34.28 3.84
CA VAL A 644 20.25 -32.88 3.39
C VAL A 644 20.90 -31.97 4.44
N LEU A 645 20.55 -32.16 5.72
CA LEU A 645 21.13 -31.41 6.83
C LEU A 645 22.64 -31.61 6.91
N TYR A 646 23.11 -32.85 6.78
CA TYR A 646 24.54 -33.16 6.73
C TYR A 646 25.24 -32.48 5.54
N LEU A 647 24.65 -32.53 4.35
CA LEU A 647 25.20 -31.88 3.14
C LEU A 647 25.28 -30.36 3.30
N LYS A 648 24.20 -29.72 3.76
CA LYS A 648 24.17 -28.27 4.01
C LYS A 648 25.24 -27.86 5.03
N TRP A 649 25.43 -28.65 6.10
CA TRP A 649 26.54 -28.44 7.03
C TRP A 649 27.91 -28.56 6.37
N THR A 650 28.17 -29.62 5.58
CA THR A 650 29.47 -29.81 4.91
C THR A 650 29.77 -28.72 3.89
N ASP A 651 28.74 -28.18 3.24
CA ASP A 651 28.84 -27.11 2.24
C ASP A 651 28.97 -25.72 2.88
N GLY A 652 28.89 -25.63 4.22
CA GLY A 652 29.12 -24.40 4.97
C GLY A 652 27.88 -23.52 5.18
N LEU A 653 26.68 -24.00 4.86
CA LEU A 653 25.43 -23.23 4.94
C LEU A 653 25.04 -22.85 6.38
N TYR A 654 25.66 -23.48 7.38
CA TYR A 654 25.50 -23.15 8.80
C TYR A 654 26.55 -22.15 9.33
N ARG A 655 27.44 -21.60 8.48
CA ARG A 655 28.47 -20.65 8.92
C ARG A 655 27.92 -19.29 9.33
N SER A 656 26.75 -18.89 8.83
CA SER A 656 26.05 -17.66 9.24
C SER A 656 25.25 -17.82 10.53
N VAL A 657 25.21 -19.02 11.12
CA VAL A 657 24.43 -19.31 12.32
C VAL A 657 25.26 -18.99 13.56
N VAL A 658 24.94 -17.89 14.24
CA VAL A 658 25.79 -17.31 15.29
C VAL A 658 25.33 -17.62 16.71
N ASP A 659 24.12 -18.16 16.88
CA ASP A 659 23.51 -18.50 18.16
C ASP A 659 22.42 -19.60 18.02
N TYR A 660 21.78 -19.97 19.12
CA TYR A 660 20.71 -20.98 19.14
C TYR A 660 19.43 -20.52 18.41
N GLU A 661 19.13 -19.22 18.39
CA GLU A 661 17.93 -18.69 17.74
C GLU A 661 18.06 -18.79 16.22
N SER A 662 19.18 -18.31 15.67
CA SER A 662 19.54 -18.45 14.26
C SER A 662 19.65 -19.93 13.84
N LEU A 663 20.14 -20.82 14.72
CA LEU A 663 20.21 -22.26 14.45
C LEU A 663 18.82 -22.88 14.36
N ALA A 664 17.94 -22.57 15.31
CA ALA A 664 16.56 -23.03 15.31
C ALA A 664 15.80 -22.59 14.05
N SER A 665 16.01 -21.34 13.65
CA SER A 665 15.44 -20.77 12.43
C SER A 665 15.95 -21.50 11.17
N GLN A 666 17.27 -21.65 11.01
CA GLN A 666 17.86 -22.32 9.86
C GLN A 666 17.45 -23.79 9.76
N LEU A 667 17.48 -24.51 10.88
CA LEU A 667 17.00 -25.90 10.94
C LEU A 667 15.52 -25.97 10.53
N THR A 668 14.66 -25.09 11.08
CA THR A 668 13.24 -25.08 10.73
C THR A 668 13.03 -24.90 9.23
N VAL A 669 13.73 -23.96 8.59
CA VAL A 669 13.66 -23.77 7.13
C VAL A 669 14.07 -25.04 6.40
N ASP A 670 15.22 -25.62 6.75
CA ASP A 670 15.74 -26.82 6.09
C ASP A 670 14.81 -28.04 6.24
N LEU A 671 14.22 -28.21 7.42
CA LEU A 671 13.24 -29.26 7.72
C LEU A 671 12.00 -29.09 6.85
N GLN A 672 11.43 -27.87 6.80
CA GLN A 672 10.19 -27.59 6.08
C GLN A 672 10.36 -27.65 4.56
N GLU A 673 11.45 -27.11 4.01
CA GLU A 673 11.74 -27.16 2.57
C GLU A 673 11.90 -28.60 2.07
N THR A 674 12.58 -29.44 2.85
CA THR A 674 12.88 -30.81 2.42
C THR A 674 11.65 -31.73 2.53
N SER A 675 10.82 -31.50 3.54
CA SER A 675 9.64 -32.33 3.86
C SER A 675 8.33 -31.82 3.24
N ASN A 676 8.22 -30.52 2.96
CA ASN A 676 6.96 -29.78 2.79
C ASN A 676 5.99 -29.94 3.98
N ASP A 677 6.54 -30.19 5.17
CA ASP A 677 5.79 -30.35 6.41
C ASP A 677 6.05 -29.16 7.33
N HIS A 678 5.21 -28.13 7.22
CA HIS A 678 5.29 -26.90 8.05
C HIS A 678 5.12 -27.14 9.55
N ARG A 679 4.81 -28.38 9.95
CA ARG A 679 4.68 -28.78 11.36
C ARG A 679 6.03 -29.14 11.96
N LEU A 680 7.00 -29.54 11.13
CA LEU A 680 8.39 -29.70 11.54
C LEU A 680 8.99 -28.34 11.79
N HIS A 681 9.38 -28.09 13.03
CA HIS A 681 10.11 -26.88 13.40
C HIS A 681 10.97 -27.14 14.63
N VAL A 682 12.05 -26.38 14.72
CA VAL A 682 12.95 -26.30 15.85
C VAL A 682 12.77 -24.93 16.50
N PHE A 683 12.69 -24.90 17.81
CA PHE A 683 12.58 -23.66 18.58
C PHE A 683 13.50 -23.71 19.79
N TYR A 684 13.90 -22.54 20.28
CA TYR A 684 14.67 -22.42 21.51
C TYR A 684 13.72 -22.12 22.69
N CYS A 685 13.96 -22.75 23.84
CA CYS A 685 13.19 -22.52 25.05
C CYS A 685 14.08 -22.72 26.29
N GLU A 686 14.15 -21.72 27.17
CA GLU A 686 14.98 -21.80 28.39
C GLU A 686 14.36 -22.71 29.46
N THR A 687 13.04 -22.89 29.41
CA THR A 687 12.27 -23.76 30.31
C THR A 687 11.74 -24.96 29.54
N GLU A 688 11.72 -26.14 30.15
CA GLU A 688 11.12 -27.31 29.52
C GLU A 688 9.65 -27.01 29.16
N PRO A 689 9.24 -27.16 27.88
CA PRO A 689 7.89 -26.86 27.45
C PRO A 689 6.91 -27.84 28.11
N GLU A 690 5.85 -27.32 28.70
CA GLU A 690 4.81 -28.14 29.31
C GLU A 690 4.18 -29.08 28.26
N SER A 691 4.17 -30.38 28.54
CA SER A 691 3.46 -31.36 27.73
C SER A 691 1.95 -31.10 27.85
N LEU A 692 1.32 -30.61 26.77
CA LEU A 692 -0.13 -30.37 26.68
C LEU A 692 -0.95 -31.67 26.60
N ASN A 693 -0.67 -32.63 27.47
CA ASN A 693 -1.61 -33.71 27.79
C ASN A 693 -2.59 -33.21 28.85
N GLU A 694 -3.31 -32.12 28.56
CA GLU A 694 -4.40 -31.67 29.42
C GLU A 694 -5.54 -32.69 29.33
N ILE A 695 -5.80 -33.38 30.43
CA ILE A 695 -6.98 -34.23 30.58
C ILE A 695 -8.20 -33.32 30.41
N PRO A 696 -9.12 -33.61 29.45
CA PRO A 696 -10.30 -32.77 29.23
C PRO A 696 -11.10 -32.63 30.53
N LYS A 697 -11.27 -31.41 31.02
CA LYS A 697 -12.09 -31.16 32.22
C LYS A 697 -13.56 -31.38 31.87
N ILE A 698 -14.17 -32.42 32.43
CA ILE A 698 -15.60 -32.70 32.23
C ILE A 698 -16.42 -31.53 32.78
N PRO A 699 -17.34 -30.95 31.99
CA PRO A 699 -18.08 -29.76 32.41
C PRO A 699 -19.10 -30.05 33.50
N SER A 700 -19.26 -29.10 34.43
CA SER A 700 -20.34 -29.12 35.41
C SER A 700 -21.69 -28.79 34.75
N PRO A 701 -22.84 -29.17 35.36
CA PRO A 701 -24.18 -28.92 34.78
C PRO A 701 -24.45 -27.46 34.38
N ASP A 702 -23.88 -26.50 35.11
CA ASP A 702 -24.05 -25.06 34.85
C ASP A 702 -23.20 -24.56 33.66
N GLU A 703 -22.10 -25.26 33.34
CA GLU A 703 -21.20 -24.94 32.23
C GLU A 703 -21.68 -25.53 30.89
N VAL A 704 -22.52 -26.56 30.91
CA VAL A 704 -23.00 -27.27 29.71
C VAL A 704 -23.65 -26.33 28.69
N SER A 705 -24.51 -25.41 29.15
CA SER A 705 -25.20 -24.48 28.24
C SER A 705 -24.22 -23.47 27.62
N HIS A 706 -23.25 -22.99 28.40
CA HIS A 706 -22.23 -22.05 27.93
C HIS A 706 -21.32 -22.69 26.88
N ILE A 707 -20.94 -23.96 27.07
CA ILE A 707 -20.13 -24.71 26.10
C ILE A 707 -20.89 -24.92 24.80
N ILE A 708 -22.19 -25.26 24.86
CA ILE A 708 -23.01 -25.41 23.66
C ILE A 708 -23.06 -24.10 22.88
N ASP A 709 -23.33 -22.98 23.55
CA ASP A 709 -23.39 -21.67 22.89
C ASP A 709 -22.03 -21.23 22.34
N ALA A 710 -20.92 -21.58 22.99
CA ALA A 710 -19.58 -21.25 22.53
C ALA A 710 -19.18 -22.08 21.29
N VAL A 711 -19.42 -23.39 21.33
CA VAL A 711 -18.97 -24.35 20.32
C VAL A 711 -19.89 -24.39 19.09
N PHE A 712 -21.22 -24.35 19.29
CA PHE A 712 -22.21 -24.53 18.24
C PHE A 712 -23.05 -23.28 18.02
N LYS A 713 -23.08 -22.78 16.78
CA LYS A 713 -24.08 -21.78 16.35
C LYS A 713 -25.01 -22.40 15.33
N THR A 714 -26.31 -22.24 15.53
CA THR A 714 -27.35 -22.95 14.74
C THR A 714 -28.38 -21.98 14.22
N ASP A 715 -28.80 -22.14 12.97
CA ASP A 715 -29.91 -21.39 12.39
C ASP A 715 -30.64 -22.21 11.30
N VAL A 716 -31.83 -21.77 10.89
CA VAL A 716 -32.54 -22.28 9.73
C VAL A 716 -32.76 -21.13 8.75
N LEU A 717 -31.96 -21.12 7.68
CA LEU A 717 -31.93 -20.09 6.67
C LEU A 717 -33.12 -20.20 5.69
N PRO A 718 -33.42 -19.12 4.93
CA PRO A 718 -34.50 -19.12 3.94
C PRO A 718 -34.47 -20.33 3.00
N GLY A 719 -35.67 -20.88 2.74
CA GLY A 719 -35.82 -22.11 1.98
C GLY A 719 -35.42 -23.36 2.78
N ASN A 720 -35.69 -23.42 4.09
CA ASN A 720 -35.47 -24.62 4.92
C ASN A 720 -34.05 -25.20 4.85
N VAL A 721 -33.04 -24.33 4.80
CA VAL A 721 -31.63 -24.73 4.80
C VAL A 721 -31.11 -24.66 6.23
N GLY A 722 -30.77 -25.80 6.82
CA GLY A 722 -30.15 -25.85 8.13
C GLY A 722 -28.74 -25.29 8.07
N TYR A 723 -28.33 -24.54 9.09
CA TYR A 723 -27.00 -23.98 9.23
C TYR A 723 -26.43 -24.33 10.60
N LEU A 724 -25.25 -24.97 10.60
CA LEU A 724 -24.53 -25.36 11.80
C LEU A 724 -23.08 -24.90 11.69
N ARG A 725 -22.68 -23.93 12.49
CA ARG A 725 -21.28 -23.50 12.61
C ARG A 725 -20.65 -24.13 13.85
N LEU A 726 -19.49 -24.76 13.67
CA LEU A 726 -18.69 -25.29 14.76
C LEU A 726 -17.46 -24.41 14.91
N ASN A 727 -17.30 -23.77 16.06
CA ASN A 727 -16.14 -22.90 16.32
C ASN A 727 -14.88 -23.67 16.75
N MET A 728 -15.05 -24.87 17.32
CA MET A 728 -13.95 -25.71 17.79
C MET A 728 -14.37 -27.19 17.70
N MET A 729 -13.42 -28.13 17.57
CA MET A 729 -13.68 -29.56 17.73
C MET A 729 -13.60 -29.96 19.22
N PRO A 730 -14.70 -30.38 19.83
CA PRO A 730 -14.73 -30.81 21.22
C PRO A 730 -14.12 -32.20 21.41
N ASP A 731 -13.74 -32.53 22.63
CA ASP A 731 -13.38 -33.90 23.00
C ASP A 731 -14.63 -34.81 23.07
N ILE A 732 -14.44 -36.11 22.84
CA ILE A 732 -15.54 -37.09 22.85
C ILE A 732 -16.23 -37.20 24.21
N GLU A 733 -15.50 -37.14 25.32
CA GLU A 733 -16.05 -37.22 26.68
C GLU A 733 -16.88 -35.97 26.99
N VAL A 734 -16.36 -34.79 26.59
CA VAL A 734 -17.10 -33.52 26.68
C VAL A 734 -18.38 -33.59 25.84
N MET A 735 -18.31 -34.12 24.61
CA MET A 735 -19.49 -34.29 23.76
C MET A 735 -20.52 -35.26 24.35
N GLN A 736 -20.08 -36.34 24.98
CA GLN A 736 -20.96 -37.28 25.66
C GLN A 736 -21.66 -36.62 26.85
N ALA A 737 -20.92 -35.83 27.65
CA ALA A 737 -21.47 -35.10 28.79
C ALA A 737 -22.56 -34.08 28.39
N ILE A 738 -22.39 -33.39 27.25
CA ILE A 738 -23.35 -32.39 26.77
C ILE A 738 -24.41 -32.95 25.81
N SER A 739 -24.37 -34.24 25.49
CA SER A 739 -25.15 -34.87 24.40
C SER A 739 -26.65 -34.61 24.47
N GLN A 740 -27.28 -34.70 25.65
CA GLN A 740 -28.71 -34.44 25.82
C GLN A 740 -29.08 -33.00 25.45
N GLN A 741 -28.26 -32.04 25.88
CA GLN A 741 -28.50 -30.63 25.61
C GLN A 741 -28.16 -30.27 24.17
N PHE A 742 -27.12 -30.87 23.58
CA PHE A 742 -26.80 -30.74 22.17
C PHE A 742 -27.99 -31.20 21.31
N ILE A 743 -28.59 -32.36 21.61
CA ILE A 743 -29.77 -32.83 20.89
C ILE A 743 -30.93 -31.84 21.00
N LYS A 744 -31.23 -31.38 22.21
CA LYS A 744 -32.36 -30.49 22.48
C LYS A 744 -32.21 -29.10 21.86
N LEU A 745 -31.03 -28.48 22.01
CA LEU A 745 -30.80 -27.07 21.69
C LEU A 745 -30.28 -26.85 20.26
N VAL A 746 -29.57 -27.84 19.72
CA VAL A 746 -28.89 -27.75 18.41
C VAL A 746 -29.52 -28.71 17.41
N TRP A 747 -29.41 -30.01 17.66
CA TRP A 747 -29.65 -31.02 16.63
C TRP A 747 -31.11 -31.09 16.19
N ASN A 748 -32.07 -31.06 17.12
CA ASN A 748 -33.49 -31.15 16.81
C ASN A 748 -34.00 -30.01 15.90
N LYS A 749 -33.34 -28.84 15.91
CA LYS A 749 -33.68 -27.71 15.02
C LYS A 749 -33.31 -27.98 13.56
N LEU A 750 -32.30 -28.82 13.34
CA LEU A 750 -31.70 -29.04 12.02
C LEU A 750 -32.26 -30.28 11.31
N LEU A 751 -32.79 -31.27 12.03
CA LEU A 751 -33.25 -32.56 11.50
C LEU A 751 -34.24 -32.42 10.31
N ASN A 752 -35.15 -31.45 10.40
CA ASN A 752 -36.21 -31.24 9.42
C ASN A 752 -35.81 -30.32 8.25
N SER A 753 -34.58 -29.82 8.21
CA SER A 753 -34.06 -29.06 7.06
C SER A 753 -33.98 -29.93 5.81
N ASP A 754 -34.13 -29.34 4.63
CA ASP A 754 -34.00 -30.06 3.35
C ASP A 754 -32.53 -30.31 2.99
N VAL A 755 -31.68 -29.38 3.41
CA VAL A 755 -30.24 -29.30 3.15
C VAL A 755 -29.56 -28.76 4.38
N LEU A 756 -28.36 -29.24 4.70
CA LEU A 756 -27.55 -28.75 5.82
C LEU A 756 -26.24 -28.13 5.32
N VAL A 757 -25.90 -26.97 5.86
CA VAL A 757 -24.60 -26.30 5.70
C VAL A 757 -23.86 -26.39 7.03
N ILE A 758 -22.68 -26.99 7.02
CA ILE A 758 -21.75 -27.01 8.15
C ILE A 758 -20.68 -25.95 7.90
N ASP A 759 -20.59 -24.94 8.76
CA ASP A 759 -19.60 -23.88 8.64
C ASP A 759 -18.38 -24.15 9.55
N MET A 760 -17.23 -24.43 8.93
CA MET A 760 -15.94 -24.68 9.57
C MET A 760 -14.94 -23.54 9.34
N ARG A 761 -15.36 -22.43 8.70
CA ARG A 761 -14.47 -21.30 8.34
C ARG A 761 -13.78 -20.63 9.53
N PHE A 762 -14.24 -20.88 10.74
CA PHE A 762 -13.70 -20.28 11.97
C PHE A 762 -13.10 -21.32 12.92
N ASN A 763 -12.94 -22.56 12.46
CA ASN A 763 -12.56 -23.68 13.31
C ASN A 763 -11.10 -24.07 13.10
N THR A 764 -10.24 -23.63 14.00
CA THR A 764 -8.79 -23.92 13.94
C THR A 764 -8.44 -25.34 14.38
N GLY A 765 -9.40 -26.10 14.91
CA GLY A 765 -9.19 -27.48 15.37
C GLY A 765 -9.72 -27.72 16.78
N GLY A 766 -8.99 -28.56 17.52
CA GLY A 766 -9.37 -29.05 18.84
C GLY A 766 -9.07 -30.55 18.94
N TYR A 767 -9.89 -31.29 19.68
CA TYR A 767 -9.69 -32.72 19.88
C TYR A 767 -10.26 -33.53 18.71
N SER A 768 -9.49 -34.52 18.23
CA SER A 768 -9.90 -35.39 17.13
C SER A 768 -10.80 -36.55 17.56
N THR A 769 -10.92 -36.77 18.87
CA THR A 769 -11.66 -37.89 19.48
C THR A 769 -13.15 -37.84 19.18
N ALA A 770 -13.76 -36.64 19.04
CA ALA A 770 -15.19 -36.51 18.76
C ALA A 770 -15.58 -36.66 17.28
N ILE A 771 -14.61 -36.67 16.35
CA ILE A 771 -14.87 -36.81 14.92
C ILE A 771 -15.73 -38.05 14.59
N PRO A 772 -15.40 -39.27 15.05
CA PRO A 772 -16.23 -40.44 14.79
C PRO A 772 -17.68 -40.28 15.29
N LEU A 773 -17.89 -39.68 16.46
CA LEU A 773 -19.22 -39.41 17.00
C LEU A 773 -20.00 -38.43 16.13
N LEU A 774 -19.38 -37.30 15.72
CA LEU A 774 -20.01 -36.29 14.87
C LEU A 774 -20.33 -36.84 13.47
N CYS A 775 -19.39 -37.56 12.84
CA CYS A 775 -19.61 -38.21 11.55
C CYS A 775 -20.79 -39.20 11.60
N THR A 776 -20.99 -39.88 12.73
CA THR A 776 -22.05 -40.87 12.88
C THR A 776 -23.45 -40.30 12.62
N TYR A 777 -23.69 -39.01 12.92
CA TYR A 777 -24.97 -38.36 12.60
C TYR A 777 -25.27 -38.25 11.10
N PHE A 778 -24.28 -38.41 10.22
CA PHE A 778 -24.43 -38.17 8.78
C PHE A 778 -24.39 -39.44 7.93
N PHE A 779 -24.16 -40.61 8.52
CA PHE A 779 -24.13 -41.90 7.82
C PHE A 779 -25.20 -42.84 8.36
N ASP A 780 -25.63 -43.81 7.56
CA ASP A 780 -26.53 -44.89 7.99
C ASP A 780 -25.92 -45.71 9.14
N ALA A 781 -26.76 -46.34 9.96
CA ALA A 781 -26.31 -47.09 11.12
C ALA A 781 -25.48 -48.33 10.77
N GLU A 782 -25.79 -48.98 9.64
CA GLU A 782 -25.05 -50.13 9.13
C GLU A 782 -24.90 -50.04 7.60
N PRO A 783 -23.75 -50.44 7.02
CA PRO A 783 -22.52 -50.85 7.72
C PRO A 783 -21.77 -49.66 8.32
N LEU A 784 -21.04 -49.89 9.43
CA LEU A 784 -20.12 -48.89 9.99
C LEU A 784 -19.13 -48.41 8.92
N ARG A 785 -19.01 -47.10 8.76
CA ARG A 785 -18.14 -46.49 7.75
C ARG A 785 -16.74 -46.29 8.32
N HIS A 786 -15.73 -46.79 7.60
CA HIS A 786 -14.33 -46.48 7.87
C HIS A 786 -14.06 -45.03 7.47
N LEU A 787 -13.77 -44.20 8.47
CA LEU A 787 -13.57 -42.76 8.30
C LEU A 787 -12.14 -42.46 7.87
N TYR A 788 -11.17 -43.04 8.57
CA TYR A 788 -9.74 -42.95 8.27
C TYR A 788 -8.96 -43.90 9.17
N THR A 789 -7.70 -44.16 8.85
CA THR A 789 -6.77 -44.90 9.71
C THR A 789 -5.72 -43.94 10.26
N VAL A 790 -5.48 -43.96 11.56
CA VAL A 790 -4.34 -43.26 12.18
C VAL A 790 -3.19 -44.25 12.30
N PHE A 791 -2.04 -43.90 11.75
CA PHE A 791 -0.78 -44.59 12.02
C PHE A 791 0.02 -43.77 13.04
N ASP A 792 0.33 -44.40 14.15
CA ASP A 792 1.18 -43.84 15.20
C ASP A 792 2.55 -44.50 15.13
N HIS A 793 3.57 -43.70 14.84
CA HIS A 793 4.94 -44.17 14.72
C HIS A 793 5.51 -44.63 16.06
N SER A 794 5.20 -43.92 17.14
CA SER A 794 5.73 -44.20 18.48
C SER A 794 5.32 -45.57 19.02
N THR A 795 4.12 -46.02 18.67
CA THR A 795 3.61 -47.35 19.05
C THR A 795 3.66 -48.36 17.90
N SER A 796 3.99 -47.91 16.68
CA SER A 796 3.87 -48.69 15.44
C SER A 796 2.48 -49.30 15.23
N THR A 797 1.43 -48.62 15.72
CA THR A 797 0.05 -49.11 15.64
C THR A 797 -0.73 -48.42 14.52
N LYS A 798 -1.65 -49.18 13.90
CA LYS A 798 -2.66 -48.66 12.97
C LYS A 798 -4.03 -48.81 13.61
N THR A 799 -4.71 -47.69 13.81
CA THR A 799 -6.04 -47.65 14.41
C THR A 799 -7.05 -47.20 13.37
N GLU A 800 -7.96 -48.10 12.99
CA GLU A 800 -9.08 -47.76 12.11
C GLU A 800 -10.14 -46.99 12.90
N VAL A 801 -10.41 -45.75 12.48
CA VAL A 801 -11.48 -44.93 13.05
C VAL A 801 -12.75 -45.13 12.23
N LYS A 802 -13.82 -45.56 12.89
CA LYS A 802 -15.11 -45.89 12.27
C LYS A 802 -16.24 -45.08 12.90
N THR A 803 -17.37 -44.98 12.19
CA THR A 803 -18.63 -44.51 12.80
C THR A 803 -19.10 -45.45 13.91
N LEU A 804 -19.94 -44.95 14.81
CA LEU A 804 -20.52 -45.71 15.92
C LEU A 804 -21.87 -46.35 15.50
N SER A 805 -22.21 -47.50 16.10
CA SER A 805 -23.48 -48.20 15.85
C SER A 805 -24.67 -47.49 16.50
N HIS A 806 -24.50 -46.98 17.72
CA HIS A 806 -25.55 -46.31 18.50
C HIS A 806 -25.18 -44.86 18.82
N ILE A 807 -26.15 -43.97 18.71
CA ILE A 807 -26.04 -42.55 19.10
C ILE A 807 -27.33 -42.09 19.78
N LEU A 808 -27.22 -41.03 20.59
CA LEU A 808 -28.38 -40.32 21.12
C LEU A 808 -28.99 -39.43 20.02
N GLY A 809 -30.32 -39.42 19.89
CA GLY A 809 -31.02 -38.65 18.85
C GLY A 809 -31.12 -39.37 17.50
N GLN A 810 -31.63 -38.66 16.48
CA GLN A 810 -31.84 -39.22 15.13
C GLN A 810 -30.66 -38.89 14.20
N ARG A 811 -30.34 -39.79 13.27
CA ARG A 811 -29.37 -39.53 12.19
C ARG A 811 -29.99 -38.59 11.15
N TYR A 812 -29.19 -37.74 10.54
CA TYR A 812 -29.60 -36.92 9.41
C TYR A 812 -29.74 -37.79 8.16
N ASP A 813 -30.84 -37.66 7.42
CA ASP A 813 -31.13 -38.51 6.25
C ASP A 813 -29.94 -38.49 5.27
N SER A 814 -29.40 -39.66 4.97
CA SER A 814 -28.22 -39.85 4.12
C SER A 814 -28.45 -39.39 2.67
N ARG A 815 -29.71 -39.23 2.25
CA ARG A 815 -30.09 -38.72 0.92
C ARG A 815 -30.14 -37.19 0.84
N LYS A 816 -30.11 -36.48 1.98
CA LYS A 816 -30.11 -35.01 2.01
C LYS A 816 -28.71 -34.45 1.74
N ASP A 817 -28.66 -33.40 0.91
CA ASP A 817 -27.43 -32.72 0.53
C ASP A 817 -26.77 -32.07 1.77
N LEU A 818 -25.44 -32.19 1.83
CA LEU A 818 -24.60 -31.61 2.88
C LEU A 818 -23.49 -30.78 2.24
N TYR A 819 -23.30 -29.56 2.75
CA TYR A 819 -22.24 -28.65 2.32
C TYR A 819 -21.34 -28.31 3.51
N ILE A 820 -20.04 -28.20 3.29
CA ILE A 820 -19.07 -27.77 4.32
C ILE A 820 -18.38 -26.49 3.83
N LEU A 821 -18.37 -25.45 4.66
CA LEU A 821 -17.67 -24.20 4.37
C LEU A 821 -16.28 -24.20 5.02
N THR A 822 -15.25 -23.84 4.27
CA THR A 822 -13.85 -23.80 4.73
C THR A 822 -13.19 -22.45 4.49
N SER A 823 -12.17 -22.14 5.29
CA SER A 823 -11.26 -21.00 5.11
C SER A 823 -9.81 -21.46 5.31
N HIS A 824 -8.85 -20.56 5.07
CA HIS A 824 -7.46 -20.77 5.47
C HIS A 824 -7.24 -20.95 6.99
N MET A 825 -8.25 -20.65 7.82
CA MET A 825 -8.20 -20.92 9.27
C MET A 825 -8.70 -22.31 9.66
N THR A 826 -9.36 -23.03 8.74
CA THR A 826 -9.86 -24.38 9.06
C THR A 826 -8.67 -25.33 9.26
N GLY A 827 -8.53 -25.96 10.42
CA GLY A 827 -7.31 -26.71 10.75
C GLY A 827 -7.46 -27.90 11.70
N SER A 828 -6.40 -28.70 11.80
CA SER A 828 -6.28 -29.88 12.67
C SER A 828 -7.54 -30.79 12.63
N ALA A 829 -8.21 -31.06 13.76
CA ALA A 829 -9.39 -31.93 13.81
C ALA A 829 -10.54 -31.49 12.87
N ALA A 830 -10.72 -30.19 12.64
CA ALA A 830 -11.74 -29.66 11.72
C ALA A 830 -11.43 -30.00 10.25
N GLU A 831 -10.15 -29.98 9.91
CA GLU A 831 -9.66 -30.41 8.59
C GLU A 831 -9.87 -31.90 8.39
N VAL A 832 -9.56 -32.72 9.41
CA VAL A 832 -9.79 -34.19 9.37
C VAL A 832 -11.26 -34.51 9.16
N PHE A 833 -12.17 -33.85 9.88
CA PHE A 833 -13.60 -33.99 9.66
C PHE A 833 -13.99 -33.61 8.22
N THR A 834 -13.54 -32.46 7.74
CA THR A 834 -13.85 -31.97 6.39
C THR A 834 -13.35 -32.92 5.30
N ARG A 835 -12.12 -33.39 5.42
CA ARG A 835 -11.50 -34.33 4.49
C ARG A 835 -12.21 -35.66 4.48
N THR A 836 -12.55 -36.19 5.66
CA THR A 836 -13.31 -37.43 5.80
C THR A 836 -14.64 -37.35 5.04
N MET A 837 -15.39 -36.26 5.26
CA MET A 837 -16.69 -36.06 4.62
C MET A 837 -16.57 -35.86 3.10
N LYS A 838 -15.47 -35.27 2.64
CA LYS A 838 -15.12 -35.13 1.23
C LYS A 838 -14.73 -36.46 0.57
N ASP A 839 -13.75 -37.18 1.13
CA ASP A 839 -13.22 -38.44 0.58
C ASP A 839 -14.32 -39.52 0.51
N LEU A 840 -15.19 -39.57 1.52
CA LEU A 840 -16.36 -40.46 1.54
C LEU A 840 -17.55 -39.96 0.69
N LYS A 841 -17.39 -38.84 -0.03
CA LYS A 841 -18.40 -38.22 -0.90
C LYS A 841 -19.72 -37.90 -0.18
N ARG A 842 -19.65 -37.63 1.13
CA ARG A 842 -20.84 -37.29 1.94
C ARG A 842 -21.19 -35.81 1.87
N ALA A 843 -20.20 -34.93 1.69
CA ALA A 843 -20.40 -33.48 1.65
C ALA A 843 -19.69 -32.81 0.47
N THR A 844 -20.29 -31.72 -0.02
CA THR A 844 -19.64 -30.80 -0.96
C THR A 844 -18.95 -29.66 -0.19
N VAL A 845 -17.62 -29.71 -0.13
CA VAL A 845 -16.76 -28.66 0.44
C VAL A 845 -16.67 -27.43 -0.48
N ILE A 846 -16.90 -26.23 0.06
CA ILE A 846 -16.91 -24.94 -0.65
C ILE A 846 -16.16 -23.90 0.18
N GLY A 847 -15.22 -23.15 -0.41
CA GLY A 847 -14.48 -22.12 0.31
C GLY A 847 -13.03 -22.02 -0.12
N GLU A 848 -12.14 -21.76 0.83
CA GLU A 848 -10.68 -21.72 0.62
C GLU A 848 -10.05 -23.06 1.04
N PRO A 849 -8.82 -23.35 0.58
CA PRO A 849 -8.01 -24.45 1.11
C PRO A 849 -7.79 -24.32 2.62
N THR A 850 -7.85 -25.45 3.32
CA THR A 850 -7.58 -25.54 4.77
C THR A 850 -6.07 -25.50 5.06
N ILE A 851 -5.67 -25.40 6.33
CA ILE A 851 -4.28 -25.07 6.72
C ILE A 851 -3.24 -26.19 6.50
N GLY A 852 -3.63 -27.48 6.55
CA GLY A 852 -2.71 -28.63 6.52
C GLY A 852 -2.23 -29.10 7.90
N GLY A 853 -3.15 -29.42 8.82
CA GLY A 853 -2.84 -29.66 10.24
C GLY A 853 -2.67 -31.14 10.67
N SER A 854 -1.84 -31.39 11.71
CA SER A 854 -1.73 -32.70 12.38
C SER A 854 -2.85 -32.98 13.38
N LEU A 855 -2.98 -34.26 13.74
CA LEU A 855 -3.64 -34.74 14.95
C LEU A 855 -2.77 -34.61 16.20
N SER A 856 -1.44 -34.79 16.05
CA SER A 856 -0.46 -34.70 17.15
C SER A 856 0.97 -34.45 16.67
N SER A 857 1.77 -33.80 17.51
CA SER A 857 3.23 -33.68 17.39
C SER A 857 3.86 -33.93 18.76
N GLY A 858 4.97 -34.66 18.82
CA GLY A 858 5.78 -34.77 20.03
C GLY A 858 6.81 -33.64 20.08
N ILE A 859 7.10 -33.14 21.28
CA ILE A 859 8.18 -32.18 21.51
C ILE A 859 9.36 -32.95 22.09
N TYR A 860 10.53 -32.84 21.44
CA TYR A 860 11.74 -33.56 21.80
C TYR A 860 12.87 -32.58 22.02
N GLN A 861 13.52 -32.63 23.19
CA GLN A 861 14.70 -31.84 23.45
C GLN A 861 15.87 -32.34 22.57
N ILE A 862 16.60 -31.41 21.95
CA ILE A 862 17.79 -31.71 21.17
C ILE A 862 18.96 -31.82 22.16
N GLU A 863 19.14 -33.04 22.67
CA GLU A 863 20.14 -33.39 23.68
C GLU A 863 20.07 -32.48 24.93
N ASN A 864 21.19 -32.05 25.49
CA ASN A 864 21.27 -31.18 26.67
C ASN A 864 21.34 -29.69 26.26
N SER A 865 20.75 -29.33 25.12
CA SER A 865 20.66 -27.94 24.67
C SER A 865 19.32 -27.31 25.05
N ILE A 866 19.20 -25.99 24.85
CA ILE A 866 17.94 -25.24 24.98
C ILE A 866 17.06 -25.35 23.72
N LEU A 867 17.41 -26.21 22.77
CA LEU A 867 16.65 -26.42 21.53
C LEU A 867 15.68 -27.60 21.67
N TYR A 868 14.50 -27.44 21.07
CA TYR A 868 13.46 -28.45 21.01
C TYR A 868 12.96 -28.61 19.58
N ALA A 869 12.72 -29.84 19.16
CA ALA A 869 12.12 -30.17 17.88
C ALA A 869 10.66 -30.61 18.08
N SER A 870 9.73 -29.97 17.37
CA SER A 870 8.35 -30.46 17.24
C SER A 870 8.28 -31.41 16.05
N ILE A 871 8.01 -32.69 16.35
CA ILE A 871 8.03 -33.77 15.36
C ILE A 871 6.65 -34.44 15.29
N PRO A 872 5.93 -34.34 14.15
CA PRO A 872 4.70 -35.08 13.92
C PRO A 872 4.94 -36.59 13.93
N ASN A 873 4.40 -37.27 14.93
CA ASN A 873 4.57 -38.71 15.14
C ASN A 873 3.37 -39.55 14.66
N GLN A 874 2.30 -38.88 14.20
CA GLN A 874 1.12 -39.52 13.63
C GLN A 874 0.82 -39.02 12.22
N VAL A 875 0.34 -39.94 11.37
CA VAL A 875 -0.20 -39.63 10.04
C VAL A 875 -1.55 -40.29 9.85
N ILE A 876 -2.39 -39.63 9.04
CA ILE A 876 -3.71 -40.14 8.69
C ILE A 876 -3.66 -40.74 7.30
N MET A 877 -4.22 -41.93 7.16
CA MET A 877 -4.35 -42.62 5.89
C MET A 877 -5.80 -42.59 5.42
N SER A 878 -5.97 -42.29 4.14
CA SER A 878 -7.28 -42.30 3.48
C SER A 878 -7.91 -43.69 3.54
N PRO A 879 -9.18 -43.82 3.94
CA PRO A 879 -9.85 -45.12 3.94
C PRO A 879 -10.13 -45.63 2.52
N VAL A 880 -10.09 -44.74 1.52
CA VAL A 880 -10.39 -45.05 0.11
C VAL A 880 -9.14 -45.48 -0.65
N THR A 881 -8.03 -44.75 -0.47
CA THR A 881 -6.81 -44.97 -1.25
C THR A 881 -5.73 -45.74 -0.49
N GLY A 882 -5.84 -45.84 0.84
CA GLY A 882 -4.80 -46.41 1.70
C GLY A 882 -3.50 -45.58 1.74
N LYS A 883 -3.47 -44.39 1.12
CA LYS A 883 -2.31 -43.50 1.12
C LYS A 883 -2.39 -42.48 2.26
N VAL A 884 -1.24 -42.00 2.71
CA VAL A 884 -1.13 -40.87 3.64
C VAL A 884 -1.79 -39.65 3.01
N TRP A 885 -2.61 -38.96 3.79
CA TRP A 885 -3.21 -37.70 3.40
C TRP A 885 -2.14 -36.63 3.18
N SER A 886 -2.25 -35.89 2.07
CA SER A 886 -1.38 -34.74 1.76
C SER A 886 -1.41 -33.70 2.87
N LEU A 887 -0.25 -33.11 3.15
CA LEU A 887 -0.01 -32.09 4.18
C LEU A 887 -0.42 -30.67 3.73
N SER A 888 -0.85 -30.48 2.48
CA SER A 888 -1.20 -29.18 1.89
C SER A 888 -2.64 -28.73 2.18
N GLY A 889 -3.30 -29.31 3.18
CA GLY A 889 -4.71 -29.06 3.47
C GLY A 889 -5.70 -29.70 2.49
N VAL A 890 -6.98 -29.44 2.70
CA VAL A 890 -8.11 -29.95 1.92
C VAL A 890 -8.50 -28.90 0.89
N GLU A 891 -8.25 -29.21 -0.37
CA GLU A 891 -8.79 -28.42 -1.48
C GLU A 891 -10.33 -28.51 -1.53
N PRO A 892 -11.08 -27.40 -1.61
CA PRO A 892 -12.52 -27.42 -1.73
C PRO A 892 -12.96 -27.95 -3.11
N HIS A 893 -14.19 -28.46 -3.23
CA HIS A 893 -14.74 -28.82 -4.54
C HIS A 893 -15.10 -27.57 -5.37
N VAL A 894 -15.44 -26.48 -4.68
CA VAL A 894 -15.74 -25.18 -5.28
C VAL A 894 -14.93 -24.13 -4.53
N VAL A 895 -13.97 -23.54 -5.22
CA VAL A 895 -13.13 -22.47 -4.67
C VAL A 895 -13.95 -21.18 -4.57
N ALA A 896 -13.96 -20.57 -3.39
CA ALA A 896 -14.60 -19.29 -3.10
C ALA A 896 -13.89 -18.62 -1.92
N GLN A 897 -13.82 -17.29 -1.90
CA GLN A 897 -13.33 -16.57 -0.72
C GLN A 897 -14.20 -16.91 0.50
N ALA A 898 -13.59 -17.02 1.69
CA ALA A 898 -14.29 -17.46 2.89
C ALA A 898 -15.53 -16.59 3.19
N THR A 899 -15.46 -15.28 2.93
CA THR A 899 -16.58 -14.34 3.09
C THR A 899 -17.77 -14.65 2.17
N ASP A 900 -17.52 -15.18 0.97
CA ASP A 900 -18.52 -15.47 -0.05
C ASP A 900 -19.01 -16.93 -0.07
N ALA A 901 -18.31 -17.84 0.61
CA ALA A 901 -18.58 -19.28 0.56
C ALA A 901 -20.05 -19.65 0.86
N LEU A 902 -20.69 -18.97 1.83
CA LEU A 902 -22.11 -19.19 2.15
C LEU A 902 -23.04 -18.73 1.02
N ASN A 903 -22.77 -17.57 0.41
CA ASN A 903 -23.54 -17.04 -0.71
C ASN A 903 -23.44 -17.96 -1.94
N VAL A 904 -22.23 -18.43 -2.24
CA VAL A 904 -21.97 -19.41 -3.32
C VAL A 904 -22.77 -20.70 -3.06
N THR A 905 -22.76 -21.19 -1.82
CA THR A 905 -23.52 -22.38 -1.43
C THR A 905 -25.01 -22.20 -1.61
N GLN A 906 -25.58 -21.06 -1.19
CA GLN A 906 -27.01 -20.76 -1.38
C GLN A 906 -27.40 -20.72 -2.86
N ARG A 907 -26.55 -20.17 -3.73
CA ARG A 907 -26.79 -20.18 -5.19
C ARG A 907 -26.79 -21.60 -5.76
N ILE A 908 -25.86 -22.45 -5.32
CA ILE A 908 -25.81 -23.87 -5.73
C ILE A 908 -27.09 -24.61 -5.29
N ILE A 909 -27.53 -24.39 -4.05
CA ILE A 909 -28.77 -24.98 -3.51
C ILE A 909 -29.98 -24.52 -4.34
N ALA A 910 -30.09 -23.22 -4.61
CA ALA A 910 -31.20 -22.67 -5.40
C ALA A 910 -31.23 -23.23 -6.84
N ALA A 911 -30.08 -23.31 -7.50
CA ALA A 911 -29.96 -23.87 -8.85
C ALA A 911 -30.35 -25.35 -8.91
N ARG A 912 -29.95 -26.15 -7.90
CA ARG A 912 -30.34 -27.57 -7.80
C ARG A 912 -31.83 -27.76 -7.60
N ARG A 913 -32.48 -26.88 -6.83
CA ARG A 913 -33.94 -26.89 -6.64
C ARG A 913 -34.68 -26.57 -7.93
N GLN A 914 -34.29 -25.51 -8.63
CA GLN A 914 -34.87 -25.16 -9.94
C GLN A 914 -34.75 -26.31 -10.96
N LYS A 915 -33.65 -27.06 -10.93
CA LYS A 915 -33.46 -28.24 -11.80
C LYS A 915 -34.34 -29.43 -11.42
N LYS A 916 -34.67 -29.61 -10.13
CA LYS A 916 -35.65 -30.61 -9.68
C LYS A 916 -37.08 -30.21 -10.05
N ASP A 917 -37.40 -28.92 -9.98
CA ASP A 917 -38.74 -28.38 -10.27
C ASP A 917 -39.03 -28.27 -11.79
N SER A 918 -38.00 -28.25 -12.63
CA SER A 918 -38.12 -28.20 -14.11
C SER A 918 -38.01 -29.56 -14.81
N GLY A 919 -37.85 -30.65 -14.04
CA GLY A 919 -37.64 -32.02 -14.53
C GLY A 919 -38.70 -33.03 -14.09
N SER A 920 -39.92 -32.58 -13.76
CA SER A 920 -41.09 -33.43 -13.45
C SER A 920 -42.14 -33.36 -14.54
#